data_AF-A0A3R7IKH0-F1
#
_entry.id   AF-A0A3R7IKH0-F1
#
_cell.length_a   1.000
_cell.length_b   1.000
_cell.length_c   1.000
_cell.angle_alpha   90.00
_cell.angle_beta   90.00
_cell.angle_gamma   90.00
#
_symmetry.space_group_name_H-M   'P 1'
#
loop_
_entity.id
_entity.type
_entity.pdbx_description
1 polymer ?
#
loop_
_entity_poly.entity_id
_entity_poly.type
_entity_poly.pdbx_seq_one_letter_code
_entity_poly.pdbx_strand_id
1 'polypeptide(L)'
;MNGKTTIYVSLLIGILAVSIIVGIALLRVPQAPAEEQREESPQPSKTSEEEQSNQTVVSVVPVTLEDYDWSKGAPSWEVLNNTAENLTRIEIDFLKGAISAGLFDPGPFRPVNETAIEENLLMKQRLNATVYAARFMLVYRDGEFYTLGSETRDIDRYLRAVMADCIMAKKAGLAVHLSASFFSESGFKSVDELRKALDDWQTIVGRLAGLSERYKFEFFNPFGELDHFLRVDCRLKMSEEDIIKLVNEYHSKYASTVRSVFKGKLVTQLGDAHPIFRDSLYAYNLSCVDLVGILVGSKISLFDEERFGNDLLETAGIMRELCQRWNNSWYISEVWFYDDKPATEEKLKRQSECFESLFKVIRHLDPSVYRGPVGVLIMNWNLREDKIFADIINRPAESTIKEFFSSPIWRAPSEETVLKYPSAEVTWLPDDVWADMGVAGDADRIAYMASATIDEVSEWYKQKMAEWTLIDEDFFSDENQNFSLRYLLLKKDDQGVYIFVMKDPHVPAGKIVIGIASGPWELLKECQPMMMSETAPKEGEGAFFQVEPPFTHLPELGEGSVVFTVSPVELEAIGRVEPLGRMNAPSGHVIPTEHGGFILKNPALEYQLRAPADGIIFEIMYKPEFDDYQLRMAHSNTFVSIFDHLTGLSEEVEQGLQEGEKTGENSWRVKIYVKAGDVIGKVGGHPDLVVGFDWGVYDKDVNNSFINPERYNLKYICGTHFIPYCEESLKEQYLAKLPRTAEPRIGTFCYDQPGKLVGNWILEEFAEENPDVSWKATLAFAYDYLDPSKVLIGIGGYLVEEPATYVIHGNTPDPADVDPSSGKIVYYLEPYDTNPDAPKITLLVQMVSDDRIKVEAFKGWISSPEFTENAYYYTR
;
A
#
# COMPACT_ATOMS: atom_id res chain seq x y z
N MET A 1 -13.89 9.48 17.57
CA MET A 1 -13.25 9.23 16.26
C MET A 1 -11.76 9.23 16.48
N ASN A 2 -11.15 8.04 16.44
CA ASN A 2 -9.79 7.77 16.88
C ASN A 2 -8.75 8.32 15.89
N GLY A 3 -7.62 8.80 16.41
CA GLY A 3 -6.52 9.41 15.66
C GLY A 3 -5.80 8.50 14.65
N LYS A 4 -6.17 7.21 14.56
CA LYS A 4 -5.67 6.27 13.53
C LYS A 4 -6.31 6.48 12.15
N THR A 5 -7.48 7.13 12.06
CA THR A 5 -8.14 7.42 10.77
C THR A 5 -7.46 8.58 10.01
N THR A 6 -6.70 9.45 10.69
CA THR A 6 -6.13 10.66 10.09
C THR A 6 -4.86 10.40 9.26
N ILE A 7 -4.15 9.29 9.49
CA ILE A 7 -2.87 9.01 8.81
C ILE A 7 -3.09 8.23 7.48
N TYR A 8 -4.10 7.36 7.40
CA TYR A 8 -4.44 6.66 6.15
C TYR A 8 -5.10 7.58 5.10
N VAL A 9 -5.83 8.60 5.55
CA VAL A 9 -6.35 9.64 4.66
C VAL A 9 -5.18 10.39 3.99
N SER A 10 -4.01 10.49 4.62
CA SER A 10 -2.80 11.13 4.03
C SER A 10 -2.16 10.33 2.88
N LEU A 11 -2.34 9.01 2.84
CA LEU A 11 -1.86 8.18 1.72
C LEU A 11 -2.82 8.21 0.53
N LEU A 12 -4.13 8.25 0.81
CA LEU A 12 -5.12 8.64 -0.19
C LEU A 12 -4.87 10.09 -0.64
N ILE A 13 -4.34 10.99 0.21
CA ILE A 13 -4.07 12.40 -0.15
C ILE A 13 -3.06 12.56 -1.30
N GLY A 14 -2.25 11.53 -1.61
CA GLY A 14 -1.46 11.48 -2.83
C GLY A 14 -2.29 11.50 -4.11
N ILE A 15 -3.47 10.85 -4.08
CA ILE A 15 -4.54 10.95 -5.09
C ILE A 15 -5.20 12.34 -4.99
N LEU A 16 -5.36 12.89 -3.77
CA LEU A 16 -6.10 14.12 -3.48
C LEU A 16 -5.43 15.45 -3.87
N ALA A 17 -4.11 15.54 -4.07
CA ALA A 17 -3.50 16.83 -4.45
C ALA A 17 -3.63 17.14 -5.95
N VAL A 18 -3.85 16.11 -6.78
CA VAL A 18 -3.75 16.26 -8.22
C VAL A 18 -5.06 16.66 -8.88
N SER A 19 -6.25 16.33 -8.35
CA SER A 19 -7.51 16.95 -8.82
C SER A 19 -7.49 18.48 -8.66
N ILE A 20 -6.80 18.97 -7.63
CA ILE A 20 -6.52 20.40 -7.39
C ILE A 20 -5.42 20.93 -8.34
N ILE A 21 -4.40 20.12 -8.67
CA ILE A 21 -3.38 20.47 -9.68
C ILE A 21 -3.96 20.46 -11.10
N VAL A 22 -4.93 19.59 -11.43
CA VAL A 22 -5.62 19.53 -12.72
C VAL A 22 -6.42 20.82 -12.93
N GLY A 23 -7.02 21.39 -11.88
CA GLY A 23 -7.64 22.72 -11.92
C GLY A 23 -6.65 23.90 -12.05
N ILE A 24 -5.42 23.77 -11.50
CA ILE A 24 -4.43 24.86 -11.42
C ILE A 24 -3.39 24.81 -12.55
N ALA A 25 -3.08 23.65 -13.13
CA ALA A 25 -2.17 23.48 -14.27
C ALA A 25 -2.82 23.93 -15.60
N LEU A 26 -4.14 24.10 -15.64
CA LEU A 26 -4.88 24.76 -16.73
C LEU A 26 -4.50 26.25 -16.92
N LEU A 27 -3.62 26.81 -16.09
CA LEU A 27 -3.24 28.23 -16.09
C LEU A 27 -2.08 28.60 -17.03
N ARG A 28 -1.50 27.67 -17.81
CA ARG A 28 -0.37 27.99 -18.70
C ARG A 28 -0.53 27.43 -20.11
N VAL A 29 -1.17 28.22 -20.98
CA VAL A 29 -1.01 28.06 -22.43
C VAL A 29 0.43 28.49 -22.81
N PRO A 30 1.18 27.71 -23.61
CA PRO A 30 2.43 28.20 -24.21
C PRO A 30 2.12 29.38 -25.14
N GLN A 31 2.59 30.57 -24.80
CA GLN A 31 2.58 31.70 -25.74
C GLN A 31 3.56 31.42 -26.87
N ALA A 32 3.05 31.35 -28.11
CA ALA A 32 3.89 31.49 -29.29
C ALA A 32 4.51 32.92 -29.31
N PRO A 33 5.73 33.10 -29.84
CA PRO A 33 6.39 34.41 -29.85
C PRO A 33 5.57 35.41 -30.69
N ALA A 34 5.27 36.56 -30.09
CA ALA A 34 4.59 37.66 -30.76
C ALA A 34 5.52 38.31 -31.79
N GLU A 35 5.14 38.26 -33.08
CA GLU A 35 5.64 39.21 -34.08
C GLU A 35 4.89 40.54 -33.92
N GLU A 36 5.65 41.61 -33.76
CA GLU A 36 5.17 42.99 -33.75
C GLU A 36 4.48 43.35 -35.07
N GLN A 37 3.24 43.84 -35.01
CA GLN A 37 2.79 44.87 -35.95
C GLN A 37 1.54 45.65 -35.48
N ARG A 38 1.83 46.90 -35.08
CA ARG A 38 1.06 48.16 -35.13
C ARG A 38 -0.48 48.14 -35.01
N GLU A 39 -0.91 48.80 -33.94
CA GLU A 39 -2.21 49.45 -33.80
C GLU A 39 -2.48 50.46 -34.93
N GLU A 40 -3.64 50.33 -35.58
CA GLU A 40 -4.43 51.48 -36.04
C GLU A 40 -5.91 51.18 -35.74
N SER A 41 -6.50 52.02 -34.88
CA SER A 41 -7.95 52.08 -34.68
C SER A 41 -8.60 52.78 -35.87
N PRO A 42 -9.86 52.45 -36.21
CA PRO A 42 -10.87 53.48 -35.98
C PRO A 42 -12.24 53.00 -35.45
N GLN A 43 -12.91 53.98 -34.85
CA GLN A 43 -14.22 54.06 -34.21
C GLN A 43 -15.45 53.54 -35.01
N PRO A 44 -16.61 53.38 -34.33
CA PRO A 44 -17.78 52.70 -34.87
C PRO A 44 -18.70 53.66 -35.64
N SER A 45 -19.28 53.18 -36.74
CA SER A 45 -20.45 53.80 -37.36
C SER A 45 -21.49 52.74 -37.70
N LYS A 46 -22.60 52.76 -36.96
CA LYS A 46 -23.88 52.16 -37.36
C LYS A 46 -24.53 53.09 -38.39
N THR A 47 -24.87 52.56 -39.56
CA THR A 47 -26.01 53.00 -40.34
C THR A 47 -26.64 51.78 -41.00
N SER A 48 -27.92 51.62 -40.68
CA SER A 48 -28.90 50.72 -41.26
C SER A 48 -29.21 51.09 -42.72
N GLU A 49 -29.38 50.10 -43.58
CA GLU A 49 -30.26 50.19 -44.74
C GLU A 49 -30.71 48.77 -45.14
N GLU A 50 -32.03 48.59 -45.26
CA GLU A 50 -32.71 47.43 -45.81
C GLU A 50 -32.57 47.42 -47.32
N GLU A 51 -32.25 46.28 -47.93
CA GLU A 51 -32.65 45.99 -49.31
C GLU A 51 -33.05 44.52 -49.47
N GLN A 52 -34.30 44.32 -49.89
CA GLN A 52 -34.83 43.05 -50.40
C GLN A 52 -34.21 42.74 -51.76
N SER A 53 -33.83 41.48 -52.03
CA SER A 53 -34.49 40.64 -53.04
C SER A 53 -33.71 39.35 -53.37
N ASN A 54 -34.48 38.40 -53.91
CA ASN A 54 -34.10 37.23 -54.68
C ASN A 54 -33.72 35.95 -53.91
N GLN A 55 -34.80 35.25 -53.52
CA GLN A 55 -34.85 33.79 -53.46
C GLN A 55 -34.32 33.18 -54.76
N THR A 56 -33.07 32.74 -54.70
CA THR A 56 -32.59 31.62 -55.50
C THR A 56 -32.61 30.44 -54.54
N VAL A 57 -33.47 29.44 -54.76
CA VAL A 57 -33.41 28.18 -54.02
C VAL A 57 -32.16 27.46 -54.48
N VAL A 58 -31.02 27.89 -53.93
CA VAL A 58 -29.82 27.07 -53.86
C VAL A 58 -30.20 25.96 -52.90
N SER A 59 -30.14 24.73 -53.37
CA SER A 59 -30.05 23.55 -52.50
C SER A 59 -28.78 23.73 -51.66
N VAL A 60 -28.88 24.47 -50.56
CA VAL A 60 -27.78 24.66 -49.62
C VAL A 60 -27.55 23.29 -49.00
N VAL A 61 -26.46 22.64 -49.38
CA VAL A 61 -26.01 21.43 -48.70
C VAL A 61 -25.78 21.83 -47.25
N PRO A 62 -26.46 21.19 -46.28
CA PRO A 62 -26.30 21.54 -44.87
C PRO A 62 -24.83 21.35 -44.46
N VAL A 63 -24.23 22.38 -43.86
CA VAL A 63 -22.84 22.32 -43.38
C VAL A 63 -22.74 21.30 -42.24
N THR A 64 -21.81 20.36 -42.35
CA THR A 64 -21.45 19.38 -41.31
C THR A 64 -20.07 19.68 -40.72
N LEU A 65 -19.65 18.94 -39.68
CA LEU A 65 -18.32 19.10 -39.07
C LEU A 65 -17.17 18.76 -40.03
N GLU A 66 -17.41 17.97 -41.07
CA GLU A 66 -16.38 17.65 -42.08
C GLU A 66 -16.02 18.85 -42.95
N ASP A 67 -17.00 19.73 -43.18
CA ASP A 67 -16.85 20.94 -44.01
C ASP A 67 -16.74 22.20 -43.13
N TYR A 68 -16.66 22.03 -41.80
CA TYR A 68 -16.66 23.15 -40.86
C TYR A 68 -15.28 23.79 -40.75
N ASP A 69 -15.24 25.11 -40.90
CA ASP A 69 -14.04 25.91 -40.69
C ASP A 69 -13.82 26.16 -39.19
N TRP A 70 -13.00 25.31 -38.55
CA TRP A 70 -12.68 25.34 -37.12
C TRP A 70 -12.00 26.63 -36.64
N SER A 71 -11.48 27.44 -37.58
CA SER A 71 -10.96 28.78 -37.25
C SER A 71 -12.03 29.73 -36.73
N LYS A 72 -13.31 29.45 -37.03
CA LYS A 72 -14.48 30.24 -36.59
C LYS A 72 -14.91 29.95 -35.14
N GLY A 73 -14.21 29.06 -34.44
CA GLY A 73 -14.51 28.67 -33.06
C GLY A 73 -15.49 27.50 -32.97
N ALA A 74 -16.27 27.41 -31.89
CA ALA A 74 -17.18 26.29 -31.69
C ALA A 74 -18.32 26.26 -32.75
N PRO A 75 -18.62 25.10 -33.36
CA PRO A 75 -19.67 24.94 -34.38
C PRO A 75 -21.07 25.18 -33.82
N SER A 76 -22.00 25.68 -34.64
CA SER A 76 -23.38 25.94 -34.21
C SER A 76 -24.15 24.64 -33.93
N TRP A 77 -25.24 24.71 -33.15
CA TRP A 77 -26.12 23.56 -32.95
C TRP A 77 -26.68 23.00 -34.26
N GLU A 78 -26.88 23.85 -35.27
CA GLU A 78 -27.32 23.41 -36.60
C GLU A 78 -26.28 22.51 -37.27
N VAL A 79 -25.01 22.91 -37.29
CA VAL A 79 -23.91 22.10 -37.84
C VAL A 79 -23.80 20.76 -37.10
N LEU A 80 -23.90 20.77 -35.76
CA LEU A 80 -23.88 19.56 -34.95
C LEU A 80 -25.05 18.62 -35.27
N ASN A 81 -26.27 19.16 -35.36
CA ASN A 81 -27.46 18.38 -35.67
C ASN A 81 -27.39 17.78 -37.08
N ASN A 82 -26.92 18.55 -38.07
CA ASN A 82 -26.72 18.06 -39.45
C ASN A 82 -25.69 16.93 -39.50
N THR A 83 -24.60 17.07 -38.74
CA THR A 83 -23.54 16.05 -38.69
C THR A 83 -23.99 14.77 -37.99
N ALA A 84 -24.84 14.90 -36.96
CA ALA A 84 -25.36 13.79 -36.19
C ALA A 84 -26.53 13.06 -36.88
N GLU A 85 -26.94 13.51 -38.07
CA GLU A 85 -27.99 12.86 -38.83
C GLU A 85 -27.63 11.38 -39.08
N ASN A 86 -28.56 10.48 -38.79
CA ASN A 86 -28.39 9.02 -38.91
C ASN A 86 -27.38 8.37 -37.95
N LEU A 87 -26.84 9.06 -36.94
CA LEU A 87 -26.08 8.39 -35.90
C LEU A 87 -26.95 7.37 -35.18
N THR A 88 -26.36 6.21 -34.89
CA THR A 88 -26.97 5.11 -34.15
C THR A 88 -26.06 4.67 -33.02
N ARG A 89 -26.61 3.98 -32.02
CA ARG A 89 -25.81 3.42 -30.93
C ARG A 89 -25.03 2.21 -31.43
N ILE A 90 -23.79 2.11 -30.99
CA ILE A 90 -22.87 1.00 -31.23
C ILE A 90 -23.00 0.02 -30.06
N GLU A 91 -23.16 -1.25 -30.38
CA GLU A 91 -23.17 -2.32 -29.39
C GLU A 91 -21.73 -2.63 -28.96
N ILE A 92 -21.50 -2.72 -27.65
CA ILE A 92 -20.19 -2.92 -27.05
C ILE A 92 -20.29 -4.06 -26.04
N ASP A 93 -19.57 -5.14 -26.31
CA ASP A 93 -19.50 -6.31 -25.42
C ASP A 93 -18.52 -6.08 -24.26
N PHE A 94 -17.39 -5.44 -24.56
CA PHE A 94 -16.37 -5.08 -23.57
C PHE A 94 -15.86 -3.67 -23.87
N LEU A 95 -15.94 -2.76 -22.89
CA LEU A 95 -15.52 -1.37 -23.09
C LEU A 95 -13.99 -1.32 -23.14
N LYS A 96 -13.44 -0.90 -24.28
CA LYS A 96 -12.00 -0.70 -24.47
C LYS A 96 -11.79 0.76 -24.82
N GLY A 97 -11.28 1.58 -23.93
CA GLY A 97 -11.22 3.01 -24.19
C GLY A 97 -10.18 3.75 -23.39
N ALA A 98 -10.05 5.03 -23.72
CA ALA A 98 -9.28 5.97 -22.95
C ALA A 98 -10.03 7.31 -22.90
N ILE A 99 -9.74 8.11 -21.87
CA ILE A 99 -10.26 9.47 -21.75
C ILE A 99 -9.30 10.39 -22.50
N SER A 100 -9.86 11.17 -23.44
CA SER A 100 -9.13 12.15 -24.24
C SER A 100 -8.88 13.45 -23.47
N ALA A 101 -7.92 14.26 -23.92
CA ALA A 101 -7.82 15.66 -23.52
C ALA A 101 -9.10 16.47 -23.83
N GLY A 102 -9.88 16.02 -24.83
CA GLY A 102 -11.14 16.64 -25.23
C GLY A 102 -10.95 18.01 -25.88
N LEU A 103 -12.05 18.73 -26.05
CA LEU A 103 -12.04 20.13 -26.49
C LEU A 103 -12.45 21.05 -25.34
N PHE A 104 -11.61 22.03 -25.04
CA PHE A 104 -11.90 23.07 -24.05
C PHE A 104 -12.58 24.28 -24.67
N ASP A 105 -13.18 25.13 -23.85
CA ASP A 105 -13.69 26.43 -24.28
C ASP A 105 -12.52 27.35 -24.66
N PRO A 106 -12.33 27.71 -25.94
CA PRO A 106 -11.20 28.54 -26.33
C PRO A 106 -11.43 30.03 -25.98
N GLY A 107 -12.62 30.43 -25.53
CA GLY A 107 -13.02 31.83 -25.37
C GLY A 107 -13.69 32.39 -26.63
N PRO A 108 -14.27 33.61 -26.55
CA PRO A 108 -14.91 34.22 -27.72
C PRO A 108 -13.87 34.52 -28.80
N PHE A 109 -14.14 34.11 -30.04
CA PHE A 109 -13.31 34.35 -31.24
C PHE A 109 -11.94 33.66 -31.26
N ARG A 110 -11.71 32.62 -30.46
CA ARG A 110 -10.50 31.78 -30.56
C ARG A 110 -10.80 30.49 -31.33
N PRO A 111 -9.88 30.06 -32.22
CA PRO A 111 -10.06 28.85 -33.01
C PRO A 111 -10.13 27.60 -32.12
N VAL A 112 -10.92 26.61 -32.52
CA VAL A 112 -10.85 25.26 -31.95
C VAL A 112 -9.73 24.53 -32.66
N ASN A 113 -8.82 23.91 -31.92
CA ASN A 113 -7.67 23.23 -32.50
C ASN A 113 -8.11 21.89 -33.12
N GLU A 114 -8.34 21.87 -34.43
CA GLU A 114 -8.70 20.67 -35.19
C GLU A 114 -7.69 19.53 -34.99
N THR A 115 -6.40 19.84 -34.89
CA THR A 115 -5.34 18.87 -34.59
C THR A 115 -5.56 18.11 -33.28
N ALA A 116 -6.24 18.72 -32.30
CA ALA A 116 -6.56 18.05 -31.04
C ALA A 116 -7.62 16.95 -31.24
N ILE A 117 -8.59 17.17 -32.13
CA ILE A 117 -9.59 16.15 -32.49
C ILE A 117 -8.89 14.95 -33.15
N GLU A 118 -8.00 15.21 -34.10
CA GLU A 118 -7.23 14.15 -34.75
C GLU A 118 -6.39 13.35 -33.74
N GLU A 119 -5.67 14.02 -32.84
CA GLU A 119 -4.86 13.37 -31.80
C GLU A 119 -5.72 12.55 -30.82
N ASN A 120 -6.88 13.08 -30.42
CA ASN A 120 -7.85 12.37 -29.57
C ASN A 120 -8.30 11.07 -30.24
N LEU A 121 -8.64 11.10 -31.53
CA LEU A 121 -9.17 9.94 -32.26
C LEU A 121 -8.12 8.86 -32.57
N LEU A 122 -6.83 9.17 -32.45
CA LEU A 122 -5.76 8.19 -32.65
C LEU A 122 -5.88 6.97 -31.71
N MET A 123 -6.52 7.11 -30.55
CA MET A 123 -6.73 6.00 -29.61
C MET A 123 -7.43 4.80 -30.26
N LYS A 124 -8.32 5.03 -31.25
CA LYS A 124 -9.01 3.95 -31.96
C LYS A 124 -8.01 2.99 -32.61
N GLN A 125 -7.08 3.53 -33.39
CA GLN A 125 -6.10 2.72 -34.12
C GLN A 125 -4.95 2.28 -33.22
N ARG A 126 -4.51 3.16 -32.32
CA ARG A 126 -3.29 2.96 -31.53
C ARG A 126 -3.50 2.00 -30.37
N LEU A 127 -4.66 2.04 -29.71
CA LEU A 127 -5.01 1.11 -28.62
C LEU A 127 -5.94 -0.02 -29.07
N ASN A 128 -6.51 0.03 -30.28
CA ASN A 128 -7.67 -0.80 -30.65
C ASN A 128 -8.89 -0.51 -29.76
N ALA A 129 -9.09 0.78 -29.43
CA ALA A 129 -10.21 1.25 -28.61
C ALA A 129 -11.55 1.15 -29.37
N THR A 130 -12.61 0.83 -28.63
CA THR A 130 -14.01 0.79 -29.08
C THR A 130 -14.85 1.89 -28.44
N VAL A 131 -14.38 2.46 -27.32
CA VAL A 131 -15.07 3.49 -26.54
C VAL A 131 -14.20 4.75 -26.45
N TYR A 132 -14.83 5.89 -26.69
CA TYR A 132 -14.29 7.23 -26.48
C TYR A 132 -14.93 7.83 -25.23
N ALA A 133 -14.13 8.04 -24.18
CA ALA A 133 -14.61 8.60 -22.93
C ALA A 133 -14.38 10.11 -22.90
N ALA A 134 -15.47 10.88 -22.88
CA ALA A 134 -15.46 12.33 -22.85
C ALA A 134 -15.85 12.86 -21.47
N ARG A 135 -15.28 14.00 -21.08
CA ARG A 135 -15.60 14.69 -19.83
C ARG A 135 -16.21 16.05 -20.09
N PHE A 136 -17.23 16.38 -19.31
CA PHE A 136 -17.82 17.71 -19.23
C PHE A 136 -17.73 18.20 -17.78
N MET A 137 -16.93 19.24 -17.54
CA MET A 137 -16.66 19.73 -16.20
C MET A 137 -16.93 21.23 -16.08
N LEU A 138 -17.61 21.65 -15.02
CA LEU A 138 -17.84 23.06 -14.70
C LEU A 138 -17.25 23.43 -13.33
N VAL A 139 -17.13 24.73 -13.09
CA VAL A 139 -16.75 25.29 -11.79
C VAL A 139 -17.99 25.88 -11.13
N TYR A 140 -18.24 25.52 -9.88
CA TYR A 140 -19.24 26.15 -9.05
C TYR A 140 -18.61 27.30 -8.24
N ARG A 141 -19.17 28.50 -8.39
CA ARG A 141 -18.72 29.74 -7.71
C ARG A 141 -19.90 30.67 -7.48
N ASP A 142 -20.01 31.21 -6.28
CA ASP A 142 -21.03 32.21 -5.91
C ASP A 142 -22.47 31.82 -6.28
N GLY A 143 -22.83 30.54 -6.08
CA GLY A 143 -24.19 30.05 -6.32
C GLY A 143 -24.50 29.61 -7.76
N GLU A 144 -23.51 29.62 -8.65
CA GLU A 144 -23.68 29.50 -10.10
C GLU A 144 -22.56 28.65 -10.74
N PHE A 145 -22.82 28.12 -11.95
CA PHE A 145 -21.85 27.32 -12.71
C PHE A 145 -21.16 28.13 -13.82
N TYR A 146 -19.85 27.92 -13.98
CA TYR A 146 -18.98 28.58 -14.96
C TYR A 146 -18.16 27.55 -15.76
N THR A 147 -17.73 27.93 -16.97
CA THR A 147 -16.80 27.11 -17.76
C THR A 147 -15.38 27.21 -17.19
N LEU A 148 -14.61 26.13 -17.33
CA LEU A 148 -13.23 26.07 -16.84
C LEU A 148 -12.38 27.21 -17.42
N GLY A 149 -11.68 27.94 -16.56
CA GLY A 149 -10.76 29.02 -16.97
C GLY A 149 -11.45 30.26 -17.57
N SER A 150 -12.77 30.39 -17.43
CA SER A 150 -13.54 31.51 -17.97
C SER A 150 -14.29 32.28 -16.89
N GLU A 151 -14.26 33.61 -17.01
CA GLU A 151 -15.11 34.51 -16.22
C GLU A 151 -16.56 34.59 -16.79
N THR A 152 -16.82 33.97 -17.94
CA THR A 152 -18.12 34.06 -18.63
C THR A 152 -19.02 32.85 -18.34
N ARG A 153 -20.30 33.09 -18.09
CA ARG A 153 -21.34 32.05 -17.90
C ARG A 153 -21.75 31.32 -19.20
N ASP A 154 -20.99 31.44 -20.28
CA ASP A 154 -21.35 30.88 -21.59
C ASP A 154 -21.06 29.36 -21.64
N ILE A 155 -21.89 28.60 -20.93
CA ILE A 155 -21.86 27.13 -20.91
C ILE A 155 -22.23 26.57 -22.30
N ASP A 156 -22.99 27.31 -23.12
CA ASP A 156 -23.43 26.84 -24.44
C ASP A 156 -22.25 26.64 -25.39
N ARG A 157 -21.29 27.56 -25.42
CA ARG A 157 -20.10 27.44 -26.26
C ARG A 157 -19.26 26.20 -25.90
N TYR A 158 -19.00 25.99 -24.60
CA TYR A 158 -18.26 24.82 -24.14
C TYR A 158 -19.01 23.52 -24.46
N LEU A 159 -20.33 23.49 -24.25
CA LEU A 159 -21.17 22.36 -24.63
C LEU A 159 -21.05 22.05 -26.12
N ARG A 160 -21.11 23.05 -27.01
CA ARG A 160 -20.97 22.82 -28.46
C ARG A 160 -19.60 22.24 -28.82
N ALA A 161 -18.53 22.64 -28.14
CA ALA A 161 -17.20 22.07 -28.35
C ALA A 161 -17.14 20.59 -27.92
N VAL A 162 -17.61 20.26 -26.71
CA VAL A 162 -17.62 18.87 -26.20
C VAL A 162 -18.52 17.98 -27.06
N MET A 163 -19.69 18.48 -27.50
CA MET A 163 -20.57 17.72 -28.40
C MET A 163 -19.94 17.51 -29.78
N ALA A 164 -19.20 18.49 -30.31
CA ALA A 164 -18.48 18.33 -31.56
C ALA A 164 -17.46 17.19 -31.47
N ASP A 165 -16.65 17.18 -30.41
CA ASP A 165 -15.65 16.12 -30.14
C ASP A 165 -16.31 14.73 -30.07
N CYS A 166 -17.39 14.62 -29.30
CA CYS A 166 -18.14 13.36 -29.17
C CYS A 166 -18.76 12.91 -30.51
N ILE A 167 -19.33 13.82 -31.30
CA ILE A 167 -19.90 13.49 -32.61
C ILE A 167 -18.81 13.02 -33.58
N MET A 168 -17.64 13.65 -33.56
CA MET A 168 -16.50 13.19 -34.36
C MET A 168 -16.03 11.79 -33.94
N ALA A 169 -16.01 11.48 -32.64
CA ALA A 169 -15.74 10.12 -32.16
C ALA A 169 -16.79 9.10 -32.63
N LYS A 170 -18.08 9.45 -32.59
CA LYS A 170 -19.16 8.63 -33.15
C LYS A 170 -18.97 8.35 -34.63
N LYS A 171 -18.63 9.38 -35.41
CA LYS A 171 -18.36 9.24 -36.85
C LYS A 171 -17.12 8.41 -37.14
N ALA A 172 -16.13 8.49 -36.28
CA ALA A 172 -14.97 7.62 -36.31
C ALA A 172 -15.30 6.18 -35.90
N GLY A 173 -16.54 5.86 -35.50
CA GLY A 173 -16.98 4.51 -35.14
C GLY A 173 -16.60 4.09 -33.72
N LEU A 174 -16.42 5.05 -32.81
CA LEU A 174 -16.26 4.80 -31.37
C LEU A 174 -17.61 5.02 -30.66
N ALA A 175 -17.93 4.16 -29.70
CA ALA A 175 -19.01 4.41 -28.75
C ALA A 175 -18.62 5.57 -27.82
N VAL A 176 -19.53 6.48 -27.52
CA VAL A 176 -19.28 7.62 -26.64
C VAL A 176 -19.76 7.33 -25.23
N HIS A 177 -18.85 7.53 -24.29
CA HIS A 177 -19.12 7.54 -22.87
C HIS A 177 -18.93 8.97 -22.34
N LEU A 178 -20.04 9.69 -22.10
CA LEU A 178 -19.98 11.06 -21.58
C LEU A 178 -20.11 11.05 -20.06
N SER A 179 -19.08 11.54 -19.37
CA SER A 179 -19.10 11.76 -17.93
C SER A 179 -19.18 13.25 -17.60
N ALA A 180 -20.08 13.62 -16.69
CA ALA A 180 -20.27 14.99 -16.26
C ALA A 180 -19.89 15.14 -14.78
N SER A 181 -19.27 16.25 -14.41
CA SER A 181 -19.01 16.60 -13.01
C SER A 181 -18.81 18.10 -12.84
N PHE A 182 -18.64 18.55 -11.61
CA PHE A 182 -18.19 19.90 -11.32
C PHE A 182 -17.30 19.90 -10.08
N PHE A 183 -16.52 20.96 -9.92
CA PHE A 183 -15.81 21.23 -8.68
C PHE A 183 -16.22 22.58 -8.09
N SER A 184 -15.96 22.76 -6.79
CA SER A 184 -16.14 24.06 -6.14
C SER A 184 -14.82 24.83 -6.15
N GLU A 185 -14.84 26.10 -6.58
CA GLU A 185 -13.64 26.94 -6.58
C GLU A 185 -13.09 27.15 -5.16
N SER A 186 -13.99 27.35 -4.19
CA SER A 186 -13.64 27.70 -2.81
C SER A 186 -14.11 26.68 -1.76
N GLY A 187 -14.75 25.58 -2.18
CA GLY A 187 -15.47 24.67 -1.27
C GLY A 187 -16.86 25.20 -0.88
N PHE A 188 -17.66 24.35 -0.24
CA PHE A 188 -18.98 24.72 0.26
C PHE A 188 -18.91 25.15 1.73
N LYS A 189 -19.79 26.08 2.14
CA LYS A 189 -19.84 26.58 3.53
C LYS A 189 -20.84 25.82 4.40
N SER A 190 -21.83 25.16 3.80
CA SER A 190 -22.82 24.35 4.49
C SER A 190 -23.38 23.24 3.59
N VAL A 191 -23.98 22.21 4.23
CA VAL A 191 -24.69 21.14 3.51
C VAL A 191 -25.86 21.70 2.69
N ASP A 192 -26.51 22.77 3.14
CA ASP A 192 -27.59 23.42 2.38
C ASP A 192 -27.09 24.07 1.08
N GLU A 193 -25.92 24.71 1.12
CA GLU A 193 -25.30 25.29 -0.07
C GLU A 193 -24.89 24.19 -1.07
N LEU A 194 -24.30 23.11 -0.56
CA LEU A 194 -23.96 21.92 -1.34
C LEU A 194 -25.22 21.31 -1.99
N ARG A 195 -26.29 21.12 -1.23
CA ARG A 195 -27.57 20.61 -1.75
C ARG A 195 -28.13 21.50 -2.84
N LYS A 196 -28.09 22.82 -2.65
CA LYS A 196 -28.52 23.77 -3.68
C LYS A 196 -27.72 23.56 -4.97
N ALA A 197 -26.40 23.44 -4.89
CA ALA A 197 -25.56 23.19 -6.07
C ALA A 197 -25.88 21.86 -6.75
N LEU A 198 -26.09 20.78 -5.97
CA LEU A 198 -26.45 19.47 -6.50
C LEU A 198 -27.87 19.48 -7.13
N ASP A 199 -28.81 20.23 -6.57
CA ASP A 199 -30.14 20.42 -7.16
C ASP A 199 -30.06 21.27 -8.46
N ASP A 200 -29.27 22.34 -8.48
CA ASP A 200 -29.03 23.15 -9.68
C ASP A 200 -28.34 22.33 -10.78
N TRP A 201 -27.39 21.46 -10.40
CA TRP A 201 -26.71 20.53 -11.30
C TRP A 201 -27.68 19.58 -12.01
N GLN A 202 -28.80 19.21 -11.38
CA GLN A 202 -29.82 18.37 -12.00
C GLN A 202 -30.36 18.97 -13.32
N THR A 203 -30.39 20.30 -13.44
CA THR A 203 -30.79 21.00 -14.67
C THR A 203 -29.78 20.77 -15.80
N ILE A 204 -28.48 20.80 -15.46
CA ILE A 204 -27.39 20.55 -16.39
C ILE A 204 -27.38 19.07 -16.81
N VAL A 205 -27.59 18.16 -15.86
CA VAL A 205 -27.78 16.72 -16.13
C VAL A 205 -28.90 16.49 -17.14
N GLY A 206 -30.07 17.12 -16.96
CA GLY A 206 -31.18 17.01 -17.90
C GLY A 206 -30.82 17.49 -19.32
N ARG A 207 -30.08 18.59 -19.42
CA ARG A 207 -29.60 19.12 -20.71
C ARG A 207 -28.63 18.14 -21.39
N LEU A 208 -27.66 17.62 -20.66
CA LEU A 208 -26.66 16.66 -21.16
C LEU A 208 -27.30 15.32 -21.55
N ALA A 209 -28.27 14.84 -20.79
CA ALA A 209 -29.04 13.63 -21.12
C ALA A 209 -29.83 13.80 -22.43
N GLY A 210 -30.45 14.97 -22.63
CA GLY A 210 -31.15 15.30 -23.88
C GLY A 210 -30.22 15.35 -25.09
N LEU A 211 -29.02 15.92 -24.93
CA LEU A 211 -27.99 15.93 -25.98
C LEU A 211 -27.46 14.51 -26.26
N SER A 212 -27.18 13.74 -25.21
CA SER A 212 -26.72 12.35 -25.33
C SER A 212 -27.75 11.47 -26.03
N GLU A 213 -29.05 11.68 -25.80
CA GLU A 213 -30.11 10.99 -26.54
C GLU A 213 -30.18 11.45 -28.00
N ARG A 214 -30.05 12.76 -28.24
CA ARG A 214 -30.08 13.31 -29.60
C ARG A 214 -28.97 12.73 -30.46
N TYR A 215 -27.76 12.68 -29.94
CA TYR A 215 -26.56 12.22 -30.65
C TYR A 215 -26.26 10.73 -30.48
N LYS A 216 -27.19 10.00 -29.85
CA LYS A 216 -27.14 8.54 -29.69
C LYS A 216 -25.85 8.05 -29.03
N PHE A 217 -25.44 8.73 -27.96
CA PHE A 217 -24.35 8.26 -27.11
C PHE A 217 -24.78 6.98 -26.38
N GLU A 218 -23.79 6.13 -26.14
CA GLU A 218 -23.95 4.81 -25.56
C GLU A 218 -24.06 4.89 -24.05
N PHE A 219 -23.18 5.66 -23.41
CA PHE A 219 -23.09 5.75 -21.96
C PHE A 219 -23.16 7.20 -21.49
N PHE A 220 -23.89 7.42 -20.39
CA PHE A 220 -23.96 8.71 -19.73
C PHE A 220 -23.79 8.54 -18.21
N ASN A 221 -22.79 9.22 -17.65
CA ASN A 221 -22.59 9.37 -16.22
C ASN A 221 -22.99 10.79 -15.79
N PRO A 222 -24.07 10.96 -15.00
CA PRO A 222 -24.58 12.28 -14.62
C PRO A 222 -23.69 13.00 -13.59
N PHE A 223 -22.87 12.26 -12.84
CA PHE A 223 -21.94 12.81 -11.86
C PHE A 223 -20.77 11.83 -11.65
N GLY A 224 -19.59 12.16 -12.18
CA GLY A 224 -18.36 11.40 -11.91
C GLY A 224 -17.94 11.54 -10.45
N GLU A 225 -17.77 10.40 -9.76
CA GLU A 225 -17.18 10.31 -8.42
C GLU A 225 -17.93 11.10 -7.34
N LEU A 226 -19.28 11.01 -7.34
CA LEU A 226 -20.10 11.74 -6.37
C LEU A 226 -19.71 11.42 -4.92
N ASP A 227 -19.36 10.17 -4.62
CA ASP A 227 -18.94 9.74 -3.29
C ASP A 227 -17.62 10.40 -2.87
N HIS A 228 -16.62 10.41 -3.75
CA HIS A 228 -15.36 11.11 -3.51
C HIS A 228 -15.54 12.61 -3.39
N PHE A 229 -16.34 13.20 -4.29
CA PHE A 229 -16.66 14.63 -4.25
C PHE A 229 -17.27 15.04 -2.91
N LEU A 230 -18.19 14.22 -2.37
CA LEU A 230 -18.81 14.47 -1.07
C LEU A 230 -17.82 14.28 0.09
N ARG A 231 -16.88 13.33 0.00
CA ARG A 231 -15.86 13.11 1.04
C ARG A 231 -14.77 14.17 1.04
N VAL A 232 -14.39 14.65 -0.13
CA VAL A 232 -13.15 15.40 -0.35
C VAL A 232 -13.41 16.74 -1.02
N ASP A 233 -13.85 16.72 -2.28
CA ASP A 233 -13.78 17.91 -3.14
C ASP A 233 -14.75 19.02 -2.75
N CYS A 234 -15.86 18.67 -2.09
CA CYS A 234 -16.81 19.66 -1.58
C CYS A 234 -16.25 20.46 -0.38
N ARG A 235 -15.16 19.98 0.24
CA ARG A 235 -14.47 20.58 1.40
C ARG A 235 -15.34 20.74 2.65
N LEU A 236 -16.44 19.99 2.74
CA LEU A 236 -17.25 19.88 3.95
C LEU A 236 -16.87 18.62 4.71
N LYS A 237 -16.69 18.77 6.03
CA LYS A 237 -16.54 17.61 6.91
C LYS A 237 -17.92 17.03 7.22
N MET A 238 -18.24 15.88 6.64
CA MET A 238 -19.51 15.16 6.83
C MET A 238 -19.28 13.79 7.47
N SER A 239 -20.31 13.25 8.11
CA SER A 239 -20.29 11.86 8.57
C SER A 239 -20.49 10.91 7.39
N GLU A 240 -19.98 9.67 7.46
CA GLU A 240 -20.25 8.67 6.42
C GLU A 240 -21.77 8.40 6.25
N GLU A 241 -22.55 8.49 7.34
CA GLU A 241 -24.01 8.34 7.27
C GLU A 241 -24.65 9.43 6.39
N ASP A 242 -24.18 10.67 6.50
CA ASP A 242 -24.67 11.79 5.69
C ASP A 242 -24.21 11.69 4.23
N ILE A 243 -22.98 11.23 4.00
CA ILE A 243 -22.46 10.95 2.65
C ILE A 243 -23.30 9.87 1.98
N ILE A 244 -23.57 8.75 2.66
CA ILE A 244 -24.43 7.66 2.15
C ILE A 244 -25.82 8.18 1.78
N LYS A 245 -26.44 9.02 2.63
CA LYS A 245 -27.74 9.63 2.35
C LYS A 245 -27.69 10.49 1.08
N LEU A 246 -26.68 11.35 0.94
CA LEU A 246 -26.53 12.23 -0.22
C LEU A 246 -26.25 11.46 -1.51
N VAL A 247 -25.36 10.46 -1.49
CA VAL A 247 -25.08 9.58 -2.64
C VAL A 247 -26.39 8.91 -3.10
N ASN A 248 -27.12 8.28 -2.17
CA ASN A 248 -28.35 7.56 -2.50
C ASN A 248 -29.46 8.49 -3.02
N GLU A 249 -29.59 9.68 -2.45
CA GLU A 249 -30.57 10.68 -2.90
C GLU A 249 -30.25 11.18 -4.31
N TYR A 250 -29.01 11.62 -4.55
CA TYR A 250 -28.66 12.30 -5.80
C TYR A 250 -28.43 11.33 -6.95
N HIS A 251 -27.96 10.09 -6.70
CA HIS A 251 -28.03 9.03 -7.70
C HIS A 251 -29.47 8.82 -8.18
N SER A 252 -30.43 8.69 -7.26
CA SER A 252 -31.83 8.48 -7.62
C SER A 252 -32.44 9.69 -8.36
N LYS A 253 -32.16 10.92 -7.91
CA LYS A 253 -32.65 12.16 -8.55
C LYS A 253 -32.11 12.27 -9.98
N TYR A 254 -30.81 12.12 -10.15
CA TYR A 254 -30.17 12.24 -11.46
C TYR A 254 -30.60 11.10 -12.39
N ALA A 255 -30.67 9.86 -11.89
CA ALA A 255 -31.17 8.74 -12.69
C ALA A 255 -32.60 8.98 -13.19
N SER A 256 -33.49 9.48 -12.34
CA SER A 256 -34.86 9.84 -12.75
C SER A 256 -34.87 10.90 -13.85
N THR A 257 -34.06 11.94 -13.72
CA THR A 257 -33.92 12.99 -14.75
C THR A 257 -33.39 12.41 -16.05
N VAL A 258 -32.33 11.61 -16.01
CA VAL A 258 -31.72 11.00 -17.19
C VAL A 258 -32.71 10.09 -17.90
N ARG A 259 -33.36 9.18 -17.17
CA ARG A 259 -34.30 8.19 -17.73
C ARG A 259 -35.56 8.80 -18.33
N SER A 260 -35.89 10.04 -18.01
CA SER A 260 -36.99 10.76 -18.66
C SER A 260 -36.75 11.01 -20.15
N VAL A 261 -35.48 11.01 -20.60
CA VAL A 261 -35.10 11.35 -21.98
C VAL A 261 -34.10 10.38 -22.62
N PHE A 262 -33.11 9.88 -21.87
CA PHE A 262 -32.00 9.09 -22.41
C PHE A 262 -32.22 7.59 -22.31
N LYS A 263 -32.10 6.92 -23.45
CA LYS A 263 -32.34 5.47 -23.62
C LYS A 263 -31.06 4.63 -23.71
N GLY A 264 -29.88 5.27 -23.65
CA GLY A 264 -28.61 4.54 -23.58
C GLY A 264 -28.35 3.99 -22.18
N LYS A 265 -27.11 3.55 -21.94
CA LYS A 265 -26.67 3.01 -20.66
C LYS A 265 -26.41 4.14 -19.67
N LEU A 266 -27.13 4.14 -18.54
CA LEU A 266 -26.86 5.05 -17.43
C LEU A 266 -25.84 4.38 -16.53
N VAL A 267 -24.77 5.09 -16.21
CA VAL A 267 -23.67 4.55 -15.41
C VAL A 267 -23.36 5.51 -14.26
N THR A 268 -22.66 5.02 -13.25
CA THR A 268 -22.05 5.85 -12.20
C THR A 268 -20.58 5.47 -12.05
N GLN A 269 -19.77 6.33 -11.44
CA GLN A 269 -18.38 6.07 -11.11
C GLN A 269 -18.20 6.32 -9.61
N LEU A 270 -17.76 5.28 -8.90
CA LEU A 270 -17.39 5.33 -7.49
C LEU A 270 -15.90 5.67 -7.40
N GLY A 271 -15.58 6.84 -6.86
CA GLY A 271 -14.21 7.33 -6.74
C GLY A 271 -13.43 6.67 -5.60
N ASP A 272 -14.13 6.25 -4.53
CA ASP A 272 -13.51 5.61 -3.36
C ASP A 272 -13.92 4.13 -3.23
N ALA A 273 -13.96 3.41 -4.35
CA ALA A 273 -14.18 1.96 -4.35
C ALA A 273 -12.95 1.22 -3.79
N HIS A 274 -12.83 1.18 -2.46
CA HIS A 274 -11.71 0.59 -1.73
C HIS A 274 -12.21 -0.15 -0.48
N PRO A 275 -11.53 -1.24 -0.04
CA PRO A 275 -11.95 -2.03 1.13
C PRO A 275 -12.18 -1.22 2.42
N ILE A 276 -11.45 -0.12 2.61
CA ILE A 276 -11.61 0.78 3.76
C ILE A 276 -13.00 1.43 3.86
N PHE A 277 -13.71 1.58 2.73
CA PHE A 277 -15.05 2.14 2.65
C PHE A 277 -16.13 1.07 2.46
N ARG A 278 -15.82 -0.19 2.75
CA ARG A 278 -16.71 -1.36 2.58
C ARG A 278 -18.14 -1.11 3.07
N ASP A 279 -18.30 -0.60 4.28
CA ASP A 279 -19.63 -0.39 4.87
C ASP A 279 -20.44 0.64 4.10
N SER A 280 -19.81 1.75 3.69
CA SER A 280 -20.43 2.78 2.87
C SER A 280 -20.80 2.25 1.49
N LEU A 281 -19.89 1.50 0.85
CA LEU A 281 -20.14 0.86 -0.45
C LEU A 281 -21.35 -0.06 -0.38
N TYR A 282 -21.44 -0.93 0.64
CA TYR A 282 -22.60 -1.82 0.82
C TYR A 282 -23.91 -1.09 1.14
N ALA A 283 -23.85 0.16 1.60
CA ALA A 283 -25.03 0.98 1.85
C ALA A 283 -25.52 1.76 0.63
N TYR A 284 -24.77 1.76 -0.48
CA TYR A 284 -25.17 2.45 -1.70
C TYR A 284 -26.30 1.73 -2.45
N ASN A 285 -27.28 2.51 -2.89
CA ASN A 285 -28.37 2.09 -3.75
C ASN A 285 -27.99 2.35 -5.21
N LEU A 286 -27.65 1.25 -5.90
CA LEU A 286 -27.23 1.27 -7.31
C LEU A 286 -28.27 0.61 -8.23
N SER A 287 -29.52 0.45 -7.77
CA SER A 287 -30.63 -0.10 -8.57
C SER A 287 -30.98 0.71 -9.82
N CYS A 288 -30.59 1.99 -9.84
CA CYS A 288 -30.98 2.94 -10.88
C CYS A 288 -29.99 3.02 -12.06
N VAL A 289 -28.83 2.36 -11.96
CA VAL A 289 -27.76 2.38 -12.97
C VAL A 289 -27.60 1.01 -13.65
N ASP A 290 -27.16 1.01 -14.91
CA ASP A 290 -26.86 -0.21 -15.66
C ASP A 290 -25.45 -0.74 -15.37
N LEU A 291 -24.48 0.18 -15.20
CA LEU A 291 -23.08 -0.16 -14.93
C LEU A 291 -22.52 0.67 -13.77
N VAL A 292 -21.66 0.06 -12.98
CA VAL A 292 -20.91 0.68 -11.88
C VAL A 292 -19.44 0.76 -12.25
N GLY A 293 -18.92 1.97 -12.39
CA GLY A 293 -17.51 2.24 -12.64
C GLY A 293 -16.74 2.34 -11.34
N ILE A 294 -15.50 1.84 -11.33
CA ILE A 294 -14.53 2.09 -10.26
C ILE A 294 -13.28 2.77 -10.82
N LEU A 295 -12.64 3.57 -9.98
CA LEU A 295 -11.28 4.07 -10.21
C LEU A 295 -10.27 3.06 -9.66
N VAL A 296 -9.23 2.78 -10.45
CA VAL A 296 -8.06 2.02 -10.01
C VAL A 296 -6.80 2.77 -10.45
N GLY A 297 -5.73 2.64 -9.68
CA GLY A 297 -4.48 3.33 -10.01
C GLY A 297 -3.59 3.50 -8.81
N SER A 298 -2.41 4.05 -9.05
CA SER A 298 -1.47 4.43 -8.01
C SER A 298 -0.45 5.40 -8.56
N LYS A 299 0.25 6.09 -7.67
CA LYS A 299 1.49 6.77 -8.02
C LYS A 299 2.54 5.72 -8.35
N ILE A 300 3.17 5.81 -9.52
CA ILE A 300 4.08 4.80 -10.06
C ILE A 300 5.26 4.52 -9.10
N SER A 301 5.84 5.56 -8.50
CA SER A 301 6.90 5.46 -7.48
C SER A 301 6.49 4.83 -6.16
N LEU A 302 5.20 4.64 -5.91
CA LEU A 302 4.64 3.96 -4.73
C LEU A 302 3.94 2.66 -5.11
N PHE A 303 4.09 2.19 -6.36
CA PHE A 303 3.40 1.01 -6.84
C PHE A 303 4.05 -0.26 -6.30
N ASP A 304 3.30 -0.95 -5.45
CA ASP A 304 3.56 -2.29 -4.96
C ASP A 304 2.59 -3.27 -5.66
N GLU A 305 3.13 -4.22 -6.41
CA GLU A 305 2.34 -5.11 -7.28
C GLU A 305 1.43 -6.04 -6.47
N GLU A 306 1.95 -6.61 -5.37
CA GLU A 306 1.24 -7.56 -4.54
C GLU A 306 0.05 -6.89 -3.83
N ARG A 307 0.31 -5.77 -3.16
CA ARG A 307 -0.72 -4.99 -2.49
C ARG A 307 -1.77 -4.50 -3.49
N PHE A 308 -1.35 -3.98 -4.64
CA PHE A 308 -2.29 -3.55 -5.67
C PHE A 308 -3.19 -4.70 -6.16
N GLY A 309 -2.61 -5.88 -6.38
CA GLY A 309 -3.35 -7.09 -6.75
C GLY A 309 -4.39 -7.47 -5.70
N ASN A 310 -3.98 -7.54 -4.43
CA ASN A 310 -4.83 -7.85 -3.29
C ASN A 310 -6.00 -6.87 -3.14
N ASP A 311 -5.71 -5.57 -3.12
CA ASP A 311 -6.71 -4.52 -2.97
C ASP A 311 -7.73 -4.55 -4.12
N LEU A 312 -7.27 -4.81 -5.35
CA LEU A 312 -8.15 -4.92 -6.53
C LEU A 312 -9.05 -6.16 -6.49
N LEU A 313 -8.53 -7.31 -6.04
CA LEU A 313 -9.31 -8.54 -5.90
C LEU A 313 -10.37 -8.44 -4.80
N GLU A 314 -10.01 -7.84 -3.67
CA GLU A 314 -10.96 -7.56 -2.58
C GLU A 314 -12.05 -6.58 -3.05
N THR A 315 -11.66 -5.53 -3.77
CA THR A 315 -12.59 -4.59 -4.41
C THR A 315 -13.50 -5.29 -5.42
N ALA A 316 -12.98 -6.20 -6.24
CA ALA A 316 -13.76 -7.01 -7.16
C ALA A 316 -14.79 -7.90 -6.42
N GLY A 317 -14.43 -8.43 -5.25
CA GLY A 317 -15.36 -9.16 -4.37
C GLY A 317 -16.51 -8.29 -3.84
N ILE A 318 -16.20 -7.06 -3.41
CA ILE A 318 -17.22 -6.08 -2.98
C ILE A 318 -18.13 -5.72 -4.17
N MET A 319 -17.55 -5.48 -5.35
CA MET A 319 -18.29 -5.16 -6.57
C MET A 319 -19.18 -6.32 -7.01
N ARG A 320 -18.70 -7.57 -6.95
CA ARG A 320 -19.51 -8.77 -7.21
C ARG A 320 -20.80 -8.76 -6.39
N GLU A 321 -20.69 -8.58 -5.08
CA GLU A 321 -21.84 -8.62 -4.17
C GLU A 321 -22.80 -7.45 -4.39
N LEU A 322 -22.26 -6.25 -4.57
CA LEU A 322 -23.06 -5.06 -4.89
C LEU A 322 -23.82 -5.21 -6.20
N CYS A 323 -23.12 -5.69 -7.24
CA CYS A 323 -23.68 -5.86 -8.56
C CYS A 323 -24.68 -6.99 -8.62
N GLN A 324 -24.45 -8.06 -7.86
CA GLN A 324 -25.42 -9.12 -7.67
C GLN A 324 -26.69 -8.63 -6.97
N ARG A 325 -26.55 -7.81 -5.91
CA ARG A 325 -27.69 -7.24 -5.16
C ARG A 325 -28.57 -6.37 -6.04
N TRP A 326 -27.96 -5.52 -6.86
CA TRP A 326 -28.68 -4.54 -7.68
C TRP A 326 -28.92 -4.99 -9.12
N ASN A 327 -28.48 -6.21 -9.47
CA ASN A 327 -28.57 -6.79 -10.81
C ASN A 327 -27.98 -5.89 -11.91
N ASN A 328 -26.80 -5.34 -11.65
CA ASN A 328 -26.00 -4.60 -12.62
C ASN A 328 -24.65 -5.31 -12.85
N SER A 329 -23.79 -4.69 -13.64
CA SER A 329 -22.40 -5.13 -13.87
C SER A 329 -21.45 -3.97 -13.56
N TRP A 330 -20.19 -4.28 -13.33
CA TRP A 330 -19.17 -3.25 -13.07
C TRP A 330 -18.07 -3.25 -14.11
N TYR A 331 -17.35 -2.15 -14.21
CA TYR A 331 -16.23 -1.95 -15.11
C TYR A 331 -15.21 -1.02 -14.44
N ILE A 332 -13.99 -0.98 -14.97
CA ILE A 332 -12.99 -0.01 -14.55
C ILE A 332 -13.20 1.24 -15.38
N SER A 333 -13.81 2.25 -14.77
CA SER A 333 -14.15 3.52 -15.43
C SER A 333 -12.95 4.45 -15.56
N GLU A 334 -11.91 4.20 -14.78
CA GLU A 334 -10.72 5.03 -14.76
C GLU A 334 -9.50 4.23 -14.28
N VAL A 335 -8.46 4.15 -15.11
CA VAL A 335 -7.14 3.65 -14.72
C VAL A 335 -6.15 4.81 -14.67
N TRP A 336 -5.60 5.09 -13.49
CA TRP A 336 -4.69 6.21 -13.28
C TRP A 336 -3.34 5.80 -12.67
N PHE A 337 -2.38 5.51 -13.55
CA PHE A 337 -0.97 5.37 -13.17
C PHE A 337 -0.20 6.62 -13.55
N TYR A 338 0.21 7.39 -12.55
CA TYR A 338 0.84 8.70 -12.71
C TYR A 338 2.09 8.86 -11.85
N ASP A 339 2.93 9.84 -12.17
CA ASP A 339 4.03 10.25 -11.30
C ASP A 339 4.42 11.72 -11.55
N ASP A 340 5.23 12.28 -10.67
CA ASP A 340 5.80 13.61 -10.81
C ASP A 340 6.77 13.65 -12.00
N LYS A 341 6.70 14.75 -12.75
CA LYS A 341 7.68 15.06 -13.80
C LYS A 341 9.07 15.33 -13.19
N PRO A 342 10.17 15.00 -13.92
CA PRO A 342 10.20 14.56 -15.31
C PRO A 342 9.81 13.08 -15.51
N ALA A 343 9.20 12.78 -16.67
CA ALA A 343 8.88 11.42 -17.09
C ALA A 343 10.14 10.72 -17.64
N THR A 344 10.98 10.18 -16.76
CA THR A 344 12.20 9.45 -17.15
C THR A 344 11.86 8.12 -17.84
N GLU A 345 12.79 7.55 -18.61
CA GLU A 345 12.59 6.26 -19.27
C GLU A 345 12.21 5.15 -18.27
N GLU A 346 12.83 5.16 -17.09
CA GLU A 346 12.51 4.25 -15.99
C GLU A 346 11.06 4.40 -15.51
N LYS A 347 10.61 5.62 -15.22
CA LYS A 347 9.23 5.87 -14.79
C LYS A 347 8.21 5.50 -15.89
N LEU A 348 8.54 5.73 -17.16
CA LEU A 348 7.71 5.35 -18.31
C LEU A 348 7.63 3.82 -18.49
N LYS A 349 8.73 3.10 -18.23
CA LYS A 349 8.74 1.63 -18.21
C LYS A 349 7.91 1.11 -17.03
N ARG A 350 8.08 1.67 -15.84
CA ARG A 350 7.33 1.30 -14.64
C ARG A 350 5.83 1.55 -14.80
N GLN A 351 5.42 2.61 -15.50
CA GLN A 351 4.01 2.81 -15.88
C GLN A 351 3.46 1.62 -16.68
N SER A 352 4.25 1.08 -17.62
CA SER A 352 3.91 -0.11 -18.41
C SER A 352 3.71 -1.34 -17.52
N GLU A 353 4.64 -1.59 -16.59
CA GLU A 353 4.59 -2.70 -15.63
C GLU A 353 3.35 -2.63 -14.72
N CYS A 354 2.93 -1.42 -14.32
CA CYS A 354 1.69 -1.22 -13.57
C CYS A 354 0.45 -1.65 -14.36
N PHE A 355 0.40 -1.34 -15.67
CA PHE A 355 -0.69 -1.79 -16.55
C PHE A 355 -0.66 -3.32 -16.75
N GLU A 356 0.51 -3.93 -16.87
CA GLU A 356 0.66 -5.39 -16.95
C GLU A 356 0.09 -6.08 -15.71
N SER A 357 0.42 -5.56 -14.52
CA SER A 357 -0.09 -6.04 -13.23
C SER A 357 -1.61 -5.96 -13.17
N LEU A 358 -2.19 -4.81 -13.56
CA LEU A 358 -3.64 -4.64 -13.66
C LEU A 358 -4.27 -5.67 -14.60
N PHE A 359 -3.74 -5.82 -15.81
CA PHE A 359 -4.31 -6.72 -16.81
C PHE A 359 -4.17 -8.20 -16.43
N LYS A 360 -3.11 -8.56 -15.70
CA LYS A 360 -2.95 -9.88 -15.10
C LYS A 360 -4.11 -10.15 -14.14
N VAL A 361 -4.39 -9.26 -13.18
CA VAL A 361 -5.51 -9.44 -12.24
C VAL A 361 -6.85 -9.53 -12.99
N ILE A 362 -7.10 -8.60 -13.91
CA ILE A 362 -8.32 -8.57 -14.70
C ILE A 362 -8.55 -9.94 -15.33
N ARG A 363 -7.57 -10.50 -16.08
CA ARG A 363 -7.67 -11.80 -16.78
C ARG A 363 -8.08 -12.99 -15.91
N HIS A 364 -7.92 -12.91 -14.60
CA HIS A 364 -8.35 -13.96 -13.64
C HIS A 364 -9.80 -13.77 -13.13
N LEU A 365 -10.41 -12.62 -13.37
CA LEU A 365 -11.79 -12.34 -12.96
C LEU A 365 -12.78 -12.85 -14.01
N ASP A 366 -13.37 -14.03 -13.75
CA ASP A 366 -14.47 -14.53 -14.57
C ASP A 366 -15.69 -13.59 -14.44
N PRO A 367 -16.12 -12.89 -15.50
CA PRO A 367 -17.27 -11.99 -15.44
C PRO A 367 -18.58 -12.72 -15.13
N SER A 368 -18.67 -14.04 -15.35
CA SER A 368 -19.84 -14.83 -14.98
C SER A 368 -20.00 -14.96 -13.46
N VAL A 369 -18.88 -14.91 -12.73
CA VAL A 369 -18.81 -14.98 -11.27
C VAL A 369 -18.85 -13.58 -10.67
N TYR A 370 -17.97 -12.68 -11.14
CA TYR A 370 -17.76 -11.37 -10.54
C TYR A 370 -18.69 -10.29 -11.10
N ARG A 371 -19.48 -10.58 -12.13
CA ARG A 371 -20.33 -9.61 -12.86
C ARG A 371 -19.55 -8.43 -13.47
N GLY A 372 -18.27 -8.64 -13.74
CA GLY A 372 -17.34 -7.65 -14.28
C GLY A 372 -15.88 -8.05 -14.02
N PRO A 373 -14.92 -7.19 -14.38
CA PRO A 373 -15.13 -5.91 -15.06
C PRO A 373 -15.57 -6.11 -16.52
N VAL A 374 -16.64 -5.47 -16.99
CA VAL A 374 -17.08 -5.55 -18.40
C VAL A 374 -16.41 -4.51 -19.29
N GLY A 375 -15.29 -3.95 -18.83
CA GLY A 375 -14.59 -2.90 -19.55
C GLY A 375 -13.47 -2.25 -18.75
N VAL A 376 -12.58 -1.57 -19.47
CA VAL A 376 -11.47 -0.78 -18.94
C VAL A 376 -11.33 0.51 -19.72
N LEU A 377 -11.39 1.64 -19.02
CA LEU A 377 -11.13 2.97 -19.56
C LEU A 377 -9.86 3.55 -18.93
N ILE A 378 -8.87 3.88 -19.77
CA ILE A 378 -7.60 4.45 -19.33
C ILE A 378 -7.75 5.96 -19.14
N MET A 379 -7.27 6.53 -18.02
CA MET A 379 -7.57 7.92 -17.67
C MET A 379 -6.92 8.95 -18.59
N ASN A 380 -5.69 8.76 -19.05
CA ASN A 380 -5.01 9.85 -19.75
C ASN A 380 -4.42 9.36 -21.07
N TRP A 381 -5.17 9.56 -22.16
CA TRP A 381 -4.66 9.31 -23.50
C TRP A 381 -3.56 10.32 -23.86
N ASN A 382 -3.91 11.61 -23.93
CA ASN A 382 -3.08 12.69 -24.49
C ASN A 382 -3.17 14.01 -23.70
N LEU A 383 -3.76 14.02 -22.50
CA LEU A 383 -3.81 15.21 -21.64
C LEU A 383 -2.43 15.43 -21.01
N ARG A 384 -1.77 16.52 -21.40
CA ARG A 384 -0.44 16.88 -20.92
C ARG A 384 -0.57 17.83 -19.73
N GLU A 385 0.04 17.47 -18.62
CA GLU A 385 -0.01 18.26 -17.38
C GLU A 385 1.35 18.86 -17.03
N ASP A 386 1.40 19.96 -16.28
CA ASP A 386 2.66 20.66 -16.00
C ASP A 386 3.54 19.94 -14.98
N LYS A 387 2.94 19.35 -13.95
CA LYS A 387 3.65 18.83 -12.77
C LYS A 387 3.78 17.32 -12.73
N ILE A 388 2.80 16.62 -13.30
CA ILE A 388 2.77 15.16 -13.34
C ILE A 388 2.76 14.68 -14.80
N PHE A 389 3.06 13.40 -15.00
CA PHE A 389 2.74 12.70 -16.24
C PHE A 389 1.83 11.51 -15.92
N ALA A 390 0.86 11.30 -16.79
CA ALA A 390 -0.05 10.16 -16.79
C ALA A 390 -0.45 9.77 -18.22
N ASP A 391 -0.18 10.62 -19.22
CA ASP A 391 -0.46 10.39 -20.64
C ASP A 391 0.24 9.13 -21.15
N ILE A 392 -0.48 8.32 -21.93
CA ILE A 392 0.06 7.09 -22.51
C ILE A 392 0.44 7.23 -23.99
N ILE A 393 0.01 8.31 -24.67
CA ILE A 393 0.32 8.50 -26.09
C ILE A 393 1.83 8.63 -26.31
N ASN A 394 2.38 7.82 -27.22
CA ASN A 394 3.82 7.73 -27.49
C ASN A 394 4.64 7.26 -26.28
N ARG A 395 4.06 6.50 -25.35
CA ARG A 395 4.75 5.89 -24.20
C ARG A 395 4.79 4.36 -24.33
N PRO A 396 5.69 3.66 -23.60
CA PRO A 396 5.74 2.19 -23.58
C PRO A 396 4.39 1.55 -23.25
N ALA A 397 3.67 2.11 -22.27
CA ALA A 397 2.36 1.66 -21.82
C ALA A 397 1.32 1.52 -22.95
N GLU A 398 1.43 2.30 -24.02
CA GLU A 398 0.54 2.21 -25.19
C GLU A 398 0.55 0.80 -25.80
N SER A 399 1.73 0.17 -25.89
CA SER A 399 1.88 -1.16 -26.47
C SER A 399 1.26 -2.23 -25.59
N THR A 400 1.52 -2.18 -24.28
CA THR A 400 0.91 -3.07 -23.28
C THR A 400 -0.62 -3.00 -23.33
N ILE A 401 -1.19 -1.80 -23.38
CA ILE A 401 -2.65 -1.59 -23.44
C ILE A 401 -3.22 -2.12 -24.76
N LYS A 402 -2.56 -1.82 -25.89
CA LYS A 402 -2.98 -2.29 -27.21
C LYS A 402 -2.99 -3.81 -27.27
N GLU A 403 -1.97 -4.47 -26.72
CA GLU A 403 -1.89 -5.93 -26.66
C GLU A 403 -3.06 -6.50 -25.88
N PHE A 404 -3.33 -5.98 -24.68
CA PHE A 404 -4.48 -6.39 -23.88
C PHE A 404 -5.80 -6.19 -24.62
N PHE A 405 -6.04 -5.00 -25.19
CA PHE A 405 -7.25 -4.70 -25.96
C PHE A 405 -7.41 -5.53 -27.25
N SER A 406 -6.32 -6.06 -27.80
CA SER A 406 -6.33 -6.89 -29.01
C SER A 406 -6.39 -8.39 -28.69
N SER A 407 -6.09 -8.80 -27.47
CA SER A 407 -6.17 -10.19 -27.01
C SER A 407 -7.60 -10.59 -26.59
N PRO A 408 -7.93 -11.90 -26.61
CA PRO A 408 -9.09 -12.41 -25.88
C PRO A 408 -8.95 -12.00 -24.40
N ILE A 409 -9.91 -11.20 -23.91
CA ILE A 409 -9.85 -10.65 -22.55
C ILE A 409 -9.96 -11.79 -21.52
N TRP A 410 -10.86 -12.73 -21.78
CA TRP A 410 -11.11 -13.90 -20.95
C TRP A 410 -10.64 -15.17 -21.65
N ARG A 411 -10.00 -16.07 -20.89
CA ARG A 411 -9.76 -17.43 -21.37
C ARG A 411 -11.11 -18.09 -21.64
N ALA A 412 -11.23 -18.82 -22.75
CA ALA A 412 -12.36 -19.73 -22.91
C ALA A 412 -12.33 -20.71 -21.73
N PRO A 413 -13.48 -21.07 -21.13
CA PRO A 413 -13.49 -22.13 -20.13
C PRO A 413 -12.86 -23.35 -20.79
N SER A 414 -11.68 -23.75 -20.31
CA SER A 414 -11.21 -25.11 -20.54
C SER A 414 -12.35 -26.01 -20.06
N GLU A 415 -12.63 -27.10 -20.77
CA GLU A 415 -13.49 -28.14 -20.18
C GLU A 415 -12.89 -28.44 -18.82
N GLU A 416 -13.56 -28.02 -17.74
CA GLU A 416 -13.01 -28.10 -16.38
C GLU A 416 -12.58 -29.53 -16.14
N THR A 417 -11.28 -29.78 -16.25
CA THR A 417 -10.69 -31.11 -16.07
C THR A 417 -10.92 -31.60 -14.63
N VAL A 418 -11.21 -30.65 -13.73
CA VAL A 418 -11.40 -30.81 -12.29
C VAL A 418 -12.66 -30.08 -11.85
N LEU A 419 -13.59 -30.81 -11.22
CA LEU A 419 -14.85 -30.26 -10.72
C LEU A 419 -14.63 -29.33 -9.53
N LYS A 420 -15.20 -28.12 -9.56
CA LYS A 420 -15.23 -27.21 -8.41
C LYS A 420 -15.99 -27.80 -7.19
N TYR A 421 -15.42 -27.68 -6.00
CA TYR A 421 -16.08 -28.09 -4.74
C TYR A 421 -17.40 -27.32 -4.48
N PRO A 422 -18.48 -27.94 -3.97
CA PRO A 422 -19.82 -27.33 -3.96
C PRO A 422 -19.97 -26.01 -3.18
N SER A 423 -19.19 -25.79 -2.11
CA SER A 423 -19.19 -24.54 -1.33
C SER A 423 -18.02 -23.60 -1.64
N ALA A 424 -17.19 -23.94 -2.64
CA ALA A 424 -16.05 -23.11 -3.00
C ALA A 424 -16.49 -21.84 -3.72
N GLU A 425 -15.83 -20.73 -3.41
CA GLU A 425 -15.86 -19.48 -4.17
C GLU A 425 -14.47 -19.20 -4.70
N VAL A 426 -14.34 -18.61 -5.90
CA VAL A 426 -13.02 -18.26 -6.45
C VAL A 426 -12.31 -17.33 -5.47
N THR A 427 -11.05 -17.62 -5.21
CA THR A 427 -10.17 -16.78 -4.40
C THR A 427 -8.86 -16.62 -5.13
N TRP A 428 -8.12 -15.59 -4.78
CA TRP A 428 -6.77 -15.43 -5.28
C TRP A 428 -5.80 -16.09 -4.31
N LEU A 429 -4.74 -16.62 -4.87
CA LEU A 429 -3.62 -17.17 -4.12
C LEU A 429 -2.35 -16.56 -4.71
N PRO A 430 -1.45 -16.01 -3.87
CA PRO A 430 -0.20 -15.41 -4.31
C PRO A 430 0.64 -16.36 -5.17
N ASP A 431 1.40 -15.80 -6.13
CA ASP A 431 2.24 -16.58 -7.04
C ASP A 431 3.37 -17.32 -6.29
N ASP A 432 3.87 -16.73 -5.20
CA ASP A 432 4.79 -17.32 -4.23
C ASP A 432 4.14 -18.50 -3.50
N VAL A 433 2.89 -18.38 -3.03
CA VAL A 433 2.20 -19.53 -2.43
C VAL A 433 1.97 -20.65 -3.45
N TRP A 434 1.69 -20.33 -4.72
CA TRP A 434 1.67 -21.36 -5.78
C TRP A 434 3.04 -22.01 -5.97
N ALA A 435 4.12 -21.23 -5.94
CA ALA A 435 5.49 -21.73 -6.04
C ALA A 435 5.86 -22.60 -4.83
N ASP A 436 5.46 -22.21 -3.62
CA ASP A 436 5.61 -22.99 -2.38
C ASP A 436 4.85 -24.31 -2.44
N MET A 437 3.78 -24.38 -3.24
CA MET A 437 3.06 -25.62 -3.52
C MET A 437 3.68 -26.42 -4.69
N GLY A 438 4.82 -25.98 -5.23
CA GLY A 438 5.53 -26.62 -6.33
C GLY A 438 4.87 -26.43 -7.69
N VAL A 439 3.98 -25.44 -7.85
CA VAL A 439 3.24 -25.19 -9.09
C VAL A 439 3.97 -24.14 -9.94
N ALA A 440 4.44 -24.55 -11.12
CA ALA A 440 5.09 -23.67 -12.08
C ALA A 440 4.18 -22.52 -12.54
N GLY A 441 4.76 -21.35 -12.83
CA GLY A 441 4.02 -20.13 -13.20
C GLY A 441 3.27 -20.21 -14.54
N ASP A 442 3.60 -21.18 -15.39
CA ASP A 442 2.95 -21.43 -16.68
C ASP A 442 1.87 -22.53 -16.62
N ALA A 443 1.67 -23.17 -15.46
CA ALA A 443 0.59 -24.13 -15.25
C ALA A 443 -0.78 -23.43 -15.19
N ASP A 444 -1.83 -24.09 -15.69
CA ASP A 444 -3.19 -23.58 -15.55
C ASP A 444 -3.66 -23.78 -14.10
N ARG A 445 -3.80 -22.69 -13.35
CA ARG A 445 -4.03 -22.72 -11.91
C ARG A 445 -5.17 -21.82 -11.45
N ILE A 446 -5.95 -22.29 -10.49
CA ILE A 446 -7.08 -21.57 -9.89
C ILE A 446 -7.22 -21.91 -8.42
N ALA A 447 -7.47 -20.89 -7.59
CA ALA A 447 -7.73 -21.08 -6.17
C ALA A 447 -9.20 -20.83 -5.83
N TYR A 448 -9.67 -21.53 -4.81
CA TYR A 448 -10.99 -21.35 -4.23
C TYR A 448 -10.89 -21.25 -2.72
N MET A 449 -11.86 -20.60 -2.09
CA MET A 449 -12.06 -20.63 -0.65
C MET A 449 -13.40 -21.29 -0.35
N ALA A 450 -13.44 -22.22 0.59
CA ALA A 450 -14.65 -22.98 0.93
C ALA A 450 -14.89 -23.01 2.44
N SER A 451 -16.16 -23.04 2.84
CA SER A 451 -16.55 -23.38 4.22
C SER A 451 -16.67 -24.90 4.33
N ALA A 452 -15.56 -25.55 4.64
CA ALA A 452 -15.41 -27.00 4.81
C ALA A 452 -14.12 -27.29 5.58
N THR A 453 -13.92 -28.54 5.96
CA THR A 453 -12.64 -29.04 6.51
C THR A 453 -11.73 -29.57 5.40
N ILE A 454 -10.43 -29.68 5.69
CA ILE A 454 -9.45 -30.25 4.76
C ILE A 454 -9.87 -31.67 4.34
N ASP A 455 -10.24 -32.51 5.31
CA ASP A 455 -10.62 -33.91 5.03
C ASP A 455 -11.90 -34.02 4.20
N GLU A 456 -12.93 -33.21 4.46
CA GLU A 456 -14.16 -33.21 3.65
C GLU A 456 -13.89 -32.89 2.18
N VAL A 457 -13.03 -31.90 1.92
CA VAL A 457 -12.71 -31.48 0.56
C VAL A 457 -11.83 -32.50 -0.14
N SER A 458 -10.79 -32.98 0.52
CA SER A 458 -9.87 -33.96 -0.08
C SER A 458 -10.56 -35.30 -0.37
N GLU A 459 -11.40 -35.80 0.53
CA GLU A 459 -12.18 -37.03 0.28
C GLU A 459 -13.23 -36.84 -0.82
N TRP A 460 -13.82 -35.65 -0.94
CA TRP A 460 -14.71 -35.33 -2.04
C TRP A 460 -13.99 -35.41 -3.39
N TYR A 461 -12.79 -34.82 -3.50
CA TYR A 461 -11.99 -34.90 -4.74
C TYR A 461 -11.59 -36.34 -5.06
N LYS A 462 -11.16 -37.14 -4.07
CA LYS A 462 -10.85 -38.57 -4.28
C LYS A 462 -12.06 -39.35 -4.82
N GLN A 463 -13.26 -39.10 -4.30
CA GLN A 463 -14.48 -39.75 -4.77
C GLN A 463 -14.88 -39.29 -6.17
N LYS A 464 -14.79 -38.00 -6.46
CA LYS A 464 -15.17 -37.42 -7.76
C LYS A 464 -14.16 -37.73 -8.85
N MET A 465 -12.90 -37.92 -8.49
CA MET A 465 -11.80 -38.22 -9.40
C MET A 465 -11.38 -39.70 -9.31
N ALA A 466 -12.30 -40.61 -8.98
CA ALA A 466 -12.00 -42.04 -8.85
C ALA A 466 -11.48 -42.71 -10.15
N GLU A 467 -11.67 -42.07 -11.31
CA GLU A 467 -11.09 -42.52 -12.59
C GLU A 467 -9.65 -42.03 -12.82
N TRP A 468 -9.15 -41.12 -11.99
CA TRP A 468 -7.76 -40.65 -12.02
C TRP A 468 -6.91 -41.52 -11.10
N THR A 469 -5.69 -41.79 -11.52
CA THR A 469 -4.73 -42.53 -10.69
C THR A 469 -4.10 -41.53 -9.71
N LEU A 470 -4.30 -41.73 -8.40
CA LEU A 470 -3.56 -41.01 -7.37
C LEU A 470 -2.10 -41.44 -7.42
N ILE A 471 -1.22 -40.50 -7.74
CA ILE A 471 0.23 -40.71 -7.84
C ILE A 471 0.90 -40.42 -6.49
N ASP A 472 0.49 -39.33 -5.85
CA ASP A 472 1.07 -38.90 -4.58
C ASP A 472 0.02 -38.19 -3.70
N GLU A 473 0.18 -38.31 -2.38
CA GLU A 473 -0.60 -37.58 -1.38
C GLU A 473 0.21 -37.44 -0.09
N ASP A 474 0.08 -36.28 0.56
CA ASP A 474 0.60 -36.09 1.91
C ASP A 474 -0.26 -35.11 2.72
N PHE A 475 -0.05 -35.11 4.04
CA PHE A 475 -0.69 -34.22 4.98
C PHE A 475 0.34 -33.60 5.93
N PHE A 476 0.37 -32.26 5.94
CA PHE A 476 1.20 -31.46 6.81
C PHE A 476 0.32 -30.71 7.80
N SER A 477 0.75 -30.61 9.05
CA SER A 477 0.12 -29.75 10.04
C SER A 477 1.15 -29.19 10.98
N ASP A 478 1.10 -27.88 11.20
CA ASP A 478 1.84 -27.21 12.26
C ASP A 478 0.80 -26.62 13.23
N GLU A 479 0.67 -27.27 14.39
CA GLU A 479 -0.27 -26.85 15.43
C GLU A 479 0.10 -25.49 16.02
N ASN A 480 1.38 -25.11 16.03
CA ASN A 480 1.85 -23.83 16.57
C ASN A 480 1.54 -22.68 15.60
N GLN A 481 1.61 -22.94 14.30
CA GLN A 481 1.26 -21.96 13.27
C GLN A 481 -0.22 -22.01 12.87
N ASN A 482 -1.05 -22.86 13.49
CA ASN A 482 -2.44 -23.13 13.07
C ASN A 482 -2.56 -23.40 11.56
N PHE A 483 -1.51 -24.04 11.01
CA PHE A 483 -1.39 -24.37 9.60
C PHE A 483 -1.70 -25.85 9.38
N SER A 484 -2.41 -26.18 8.33
CA SER A 484 -2.65 -27.55 7.90
C SER A 484 -2.83 -27.60 6.39
N LEU A 485 -2.22 -28.58 5.73
CA LEU A 485 -2.18 -28.71 4.28
C LEU A 485 -2.32 -30.18 3.90
N ARG A 486 -3.20 -30.49 2.96
CA ARG A 486 -3.23 -31.78 2.28
C ARG A 486 -3.12 -31.57 0.79
N TYR A 487 -2.32 -32.36 0.09
CA TYR A 487 -2.32 -32.34 -1.38
C TYR A 487 -2.62 -33.70 -2.00
N LEU A 488 -3.04 -33.67 -3.26
CA LEU A 488 -3.33 -34.82 -4.12
C LEU A 488 -2.70 -34.56 -5.49
N LEU A 489 -1.78 -35.42 -5.91
CA LEU A 489 -1.24 -35.43 -7.27
C LEU A 489 -1.86 -36.60 -8.04
N LEU A 490 -2.62 -36.28 -9.10
CA LEU A 490 -3.45 -37.21 -9.85
C LEU A 490 -3.03 -37.24 -11.31
N LYS A 491 -3.09 -38.42 -11.94
CA LYS A 491 -2.76 -38.62 -13.36
C LYS A 491 -3.85 -39.40 -14.10
N LYS A 492 -4.17 -38.96 -15.31
CA LYS A 492 -4.98 -39.70 -16.28
C LYS A 492 -4.38 -39.50 -17.67
N ASP A 493 -3.96 -40.59 -18.29
CA ASP A 493 -3.25 -40.57 -19.58
C ASP A 493 -2.00 -39.65 -19.56
N ASP A 494 -1.97 -38.61 -20.39
CA ASP A 494 -0.90 -37.61 -20.48
C ASP A 494 -1.22 -36.31 -19.72
N GLN A 495 -2.30 -36.28 -18.93
CA GLN A 495 -2.72 -35.14 -18.12
C GLN A 495 -2.45 -35.37 -16.63
N GLY A 496 -2.09 -34.29 -15.95
CA GLY A 496 -1.95 -34.22 -14.50
C GLY A 496 -2.95 -33.24 -13.88
N VAL A 497 -3.27 -33.50 -12.61
CA VAL A 497 -4.02 -32.58 -11.75
C VAL A 497 -3.34 -32.58 -10.39
N TYR A 498 -3.02 -31.40 -9.88
CA TYR A 498 -2.47 -31.19 -8.55
C TYR A 498 -3.43 -30.34 -7.74
N ILE A 499 -3.94 -30.90 -6.64
CA ILE A 499 -4.92 -30.25 -5.77
C ILE A 499 -4.29 -30.12 -4.39
N PHE A 500 -4.25 -28.92 -3.82
CA PHE A 500 -3.91 -28.73 -2.42
C PHE A 500 -5.04 -28.04 -1.68
N VAL A 501 -5.21 -28.42 -0.42
CA VAL A 501 -6.25 -27.93 0.48
C VAL A 501 -5.55 -27.47 1.75
N MET A 502 -5.58 -26.17 2.01
CA MET A 502 -4.84 -25.57 3.11
C MET A 502 -5.73 -24.77 4.05
N LYS A 503 -5.36 -24.78 5.33
CA LYS A 503 -5.83 -23.90 6.37
C LYS A 503 -4.59 -23.21 6.93
N ASP A 504 -4.60 -21.90 6.95
CA ASP A 504 -3.52 -21.05 7.43
C ASP A 504 -4.13 -19.94 8.31
N PRO A 505 -3.41 -19.37 9.29
CA PRO A 505 -3.86 -18.25 10.13
C PRO A 505 -4.44 -17.06 9.37
N HIS A 506 -4.04 -16.80 8.12
CA HIS A 506 -4.61 -15.72 7.31
C HIS A 506 -5.94 -16.09 6.64
N VAL A 507 -6.32 -17.38 6.67
CA VAL A 507 -7.61 -17.85 6.15
C VAL A 507 -8.70 -17.60 7.20
N PRO A 508 -9.85 -16.99 6.83
CA PRO A 508 -10.93 -16.70 7.78
C PRO A 508 -11.37 -17.95 8.57
N ALA A 509 -11.66 -17.75 9.86
CA ALA A 509 -12.08 -18.82 10.76
C ALA A 509 -13.23 -19.66 10.17
N GLY A 510 -13.04 -20.98 10.12
CA GLY A 510 -14.01 -21.93 9.55
C GLY A 510 -13.99 -22.04 8.01
N LYS A 511 -12.99 -21.46 7.35
CA LYS A 511 -12.74 -21.62 5.91
C LYS A 511 -11.39 -22.29 5.64
N ILE A 512 -11.24 -22.76 4.41
CA ILE A 512 -10.02 -23.36 3.85
C ILE A 512 -9.81 -22.82 2.44
N VAL A 513 -8.58 -22.87 1.95
CA VAL A 513 -8.22 -22.58 0.56
C VAL A 513 -7.98 -23.89 -0.19
N ILE A 514 -8.43 -23.94 -1.44
CA ILE A 514 -8.28 -25.06 -2.37
C ILE A 514 -7.52 -24.51 -3.58
N GLY A 515 -6.27 -24.91 -3.77
CA GLY A 515 -5.56 -24.65 -5.02
C GLY A 515 -5.67 -25.83 -5.97
N ILE A 516 -5.96 -25.56 -7.24
CA ILE A 516 -5.98 -26.57 -8.31
C ILE A 516 -5.05 -26.09 -9.43
N ALA A 517 -4.09 -26.94 -9.80
CA ALA A 517 -3.31 -26.82 -11.02
C ALA A 517 -3.60 -28.01 -11.94
N SER A 518 -3.76 -27.76 -13.24
CA SER A 518 -4.05 -28.80 -14.24
C SER A 518 -3.31 -28.57 -15.56
N GLY A 519 -3.03 -29.64 -16.29
CA GLY A 519 -2.34 -29.57 -17.58
C GLY A 519 -1.55 -30.83 -17.93
N PRO A 520 -0.64 -30.74 -18.92
CA PRO A 520 0.24 -31.83 -19.31
C PRO A 520 0.98 -32.44 -18.11
N TRP A 521 1.02 -33.78 -18.04
CA TRP A 521 1.66 -34.51 -16.95
C TRP A 521 3.11 -34.10 -16.71
N GLU A 522 3.86 -33.79 -17.79
CA GLU A 522 5.26 -33.38 -17.67
C GLU A 522 5.46 -32.07 -16.90
N LEU A 523 4.46 -31.19 -16.87
CA LEU A 523 4.50 -29.93 -16.10
C LEU A 523 4.16 -30.13 -14.61
N LEU A 524 3.36 -31.15 -14.29
CA LEU A 524 2.81 -31.34 -12.94
C LEU A 524 3.41 -32.51 -12.15
N LYS A 525 4.16 -33.40 -12.80
CA LYS A 525 4.73 -34.60 -12.19
C LYS A 525 5.68 -34.32 -11.00
N GLU A 526 6.18 -33.08 -10.88
CA GLU A 526 7.09 -32.63 -9.82
C GLU A 526 6.39 -31.70 -8.81
N CYS A 527 5.09 -31.45 -8.96
CA CYS A 527 4.33 -30.62 -8.03
C CYS A 527 4.20 -31.32 -6.68
N GLN A 528 4.75 -30.70 -5.65
CA GLN A 528 4.64 -31.06 -4.26
C GLN A 528 4.92 -29.80 -3.43
N PRO A 529 4.40 -29.70 -2.18
CA PRO A 529 4.74 -28.58 -1.32
C PRO A 529 6.25 -28.53 -1.07
N MET A 530 6.87 -27.40 -1.38
CA MET A 530 8.29 -27.13 -1.17
C MET A 530 8.62 -26.81 0.29
N MET A 531 7.58 -26.55 1.10
CA MET A 531 7.66 -26.47 2.56
C MET A 531 8.22 -27.80 3.09
N MET A 532 9.51 -27.81 3.47
CA MET A 532 10.26 -28.95 3.99
C MET A 532 10.70 -30.03 2.97
N SER A 533 10.96 -29.67 1.71
CA SER A 533 11.75 -30.54 0.82
C SER A 533 13.24 -30.23 0.97
N GLU A 534 14.01 -31.14 1.56
CA GLU A 534 15.49 -31.14 1.66
C GLU A 534 16.22 -31.24 0.30
N THR A 535 15.56 -30.91 -0.82
CA THR A 535 16.14 -30.99 -2.16
C THR A 535 16.02 -29.65 -2.87
N ALA A 536 17.09 -28.86 -2.73
CA ALA A 536 17.31 -27.62 -3.46
C ALA A 536 17.10 -27.75 -4.97
N PRO A 537 16.32 -26.85 -5.62
CA PRO A 537 16.43 -26.60 -7.04
C PRO A 537 17.63 -25.69 -7.33
N LYS A 538 18.18 -25.88 -8.54
CA LYS A 538 19.51 -25.41 -8.95
C LYS A 538 19.62 -23.90 -9.15
N GLU A 539 20.85 -23.44 -8.90
CA GLU A 539 21.45 -22.13 -9.19
C GLU A 539 20.83 -21.36 -10.36
N GLY A 540 20.43 -20.11 -10.08
CA GLY A 540 20.29 -19.07 -11.09
C GLY A 540 18.98 -18.29 -10.98
N GLU A 541 18.86 -17.39 -10.00
CA GLU A 541 18.36 -16.00 -10.13
C GLU A 541 18.18 -15.43 -8.71
N GLY A 542 18.86 -14.30 -8.45
CA GLY A 542 19.06 -13.74 -7.10
C GLY A 542 17.84 -13.01 -6.54
N ALA A 543 16.84 -13.75 -6.06
CA ALA A 543 15.75 -13.19 -5.27
C ALA A 543 16.16 -13.10 -3.78
N PHE A 544 15.94 -11.92 -3.19
CA PHE A 544 15.92 -11.75 -1.73
C PHE A 544 14.64 -12.39 -1.21
N PHE A 545 14.73 -13.41 -0.35
CA PHE A 545 13.55 -14.01 0.29
C PHE A 545 13.26 -13.26 1.60
N GLN A 546 11.99 -12.96 1.87
CA GLN A 546 11.60 -12.34 3.14
C GLN A 546 11.78 -13.34 4.28
N VAL A 547 12.73 -13.04 5.16
CA VAL A 547 12.91 -13.69 6.46
C VAL A 547 12.64 -12.61 7.50
N GLU A 548 12.07 -12.97 8.65
CA GLU A 548 11.82 -12.00 9.71
C GLU A 548 13.15 -11.30 10.12
N PRO A 549 13.18 -9.95 10.20
CA PRO A 549 14.33 -9.21 10.69
C PRO A 549 14.79 -9.71 12.07
N PRO A 550 16.11 -9.83 12.33
CA PRO A 550 17.20 -9.20 11.60
C PRO A 550 17.80 -10.04 10.45
N PHE A 551 17.21 -11.19 10.12
CA PHE A 551 17.77 -12.09 9.12
C PHE A 551 17.36 -11.73 7.70
N THR A 552 18.15 -12.20 6.75
CA THR A 552 17.86 -12.16 5.32
C THR A 552 18.34 -13.46 4.71
N HIS A 553 17.73 -13.90 3.62
CA HIS A 553 18.25 -15.00 2.83
C HIS A 553 18.95 -14.46 1.58
N LEU A 554 20.26 -14.69 1.52
CA LEU A 554 21.14 -14.38 0.41
C LEU A 554 21.67 -15.70 -0.14
N PRO A 555 21.30 -16.10 -1.38
CA PRO A 555 21.65 -17.42 -1.92
C PRO A 555 23.16 -17.67 -2.05
N GLU A 556 23.97 -16.61 -2.11
CA GLU A 556 25.43 -16.71 -2.09
C GLU A 556 26.05 -17.00 -0.70
N LEU A 557 25.26 -16.91 0.37
CA LEU A 557 25.70 -17.19 1.73
C LEU A 557 25.31 -18.61 2.12
N GLY A 558 26.19 -19.27 2.88
CA GLY A 558 25.88 -20.53 3.55
C GLY A 558 25.08 -20.31 4.84
N GLU A 559 25.05 -21.35 5.68
CA GLU A 559 24.50 -21.30 7.03
C GLU A 559 25.60 -21.48 8.08
N GLY A 560 25.28 -21.18 9.33
CA GLY A 560 26.14 -21.32 10.50
C GLY A 560 26.83 -20.03 10.92
N SER A 561 27.38 -20.04 12.14
CA SER A 561 28.12 -18.90 12.66
C SER A 561 29.50 -18.74 12.03
N VAL A 562 30.05 -17.53 12.12
CA VAL A 562 31.42 -17.20 11.66
C VAL A 562 32.32 -16.81 12.83
N VAL A 563 33.63 -16.83 12.59
CA VAL A 563 34.62 -16.32 13.55
C VAL A 563 35.00 -14.89 13.19
N PHE A 564 34.82 -13.97 14.13
CA PHE A 564 35.30 -12.59 14.01
C PHE A 564 36.80 -12.52 14.25
N THR A 565 37.54 -12.12 13.22
CA THR A 565 39.02 -12.03 13.22
C THR A 565 39.51 -10.58 13.27
N VAL A 566 38.61 -9.61 13.09
CA VAL A 566 38.92 -8.19 13.10
C VAL A 566 38.11 -7.47 14.17
N SER A 567 38.76 -6.61 14.93
CA SER A 567 38.07 -5.66 15.81
C SER A 567 37.45 -4.54 14.97
N PRO A 568 36.14 -4.24 15.10
CA PRO A 568 35.49 -3.20 14.29
C PRO A 568 36.12 -1.81 14.45
N VAL A 569 36.78 -1.56 15.57
CA VAL A 569 37.62 -0.38 15.80
C VAL A 569 38.96 -0.78 16.39
N GLU A 570 39.95 0.12 16.30
CA GLU A 570 41.27 -0.09 16.93
C GLU A 570 41.11 -0.42 18.43
N LEU A 571 41.78 -1.46 18.91
CA LEU A 571 41.64 -1.95 20.30
C LEU A 571 41.99 -0.89 21.36
N GLU A 572 42.89 0.04 21.03
CA GLU A 572 43.28 1.17 21.88
C GLU A 572 42.20 2.27 21.96
N ALA A 573 41.31 2.34 20.96
CA ALA A 573 40.16 3.24 20.97
C ALA A 573 39.05 2.76 21.91
N ILE A 574 39.03 1.47 22.26
CA ILE A 574 38.01 0.88 23.13
C ILE A 574 38.32 1.19 24.60
N GLY A 575 37.42 1.96 25.23
CA GLY A 575 37.44 2.23 26.66
C GLY A 575 36.91 1.05 27.46
N ARG A 576 35.71 0.54 27.11
CA ARG A 576 35.14 -0.68 27.67
C ARG A 576 34.23 -1.40 26.66
N VAL A 577 34.06 -2.71 26.86
CA VAL A 577 33.05 -3.52 26.18
C VAL A 577 31.80 -3.59 27.06
N GLU A 578 30.63 -3.39 26.47
CA GLU A 578 29.35 -3.46 27.18
C GLU A 578 28.80 -4.90 27.15
N PRO A 579 28.48 -5.51 28.32
CA PRO A 579 27.80 -6.79 28.36
C PRO A 579 26.30 -6.63 28.03
N LEU A 580 25.64 -7.77 27.80
CA LEU A 580 24.19 -7.85 27.60
C LEU A 580 23.41 -7.39 28.83
N GLY A 581 22.17 -6.95 28.61
CA GLY A 581 21.17 -6.72 29.65
C GLY A 581 21.14 -5.30 30.21
N ARG A 582 21.72 -4.32 29.51
CA ARG A 582 21.66 -2.91 29.93
C ARG A 582 20.19 -2.45 29.88
N MET A 583 19.75 -1.71 30.90
CA MET A 583 18.46 -1.04 30.89
C MET A 583 18.67 0.47 30.87
N ASN A 584 17.92 1.15 30.01
CA ASN A 584 17.90 2.60 29.84
C ASN A 584 16.51 3.03 29.35
N ALA A 585 15.51 2.89 30.22
CA ALA A 585 14.11 3.21 29.93
C ALA A 585 13.88 4.59 29.30
N PRO A 586 14.57 5.68 29.68
CA PRO A 586 14.42 6.98 29.02
C PRO A 586 14.69 6.97 27.51
N SER A 587 15.53 6.06 27.03
CA SER A 587 15.89 5.91 25.62
C SER A 587 15.12 4.81 24.89
N GLY A 588 14.14 4.17 25.55
CA GLY A 588 13.36 3.06 24.97
C GLY A 588 13.78 1.66 25.43
N HIS A 589 14.95 1.51 26.05
CA HIS A 589 15.42 0.22 26.59
C HIS A 589 14.87 -0.06 27.98
N VAL A 590 13.55 -0.22 28.08
CA VAL A 590 12.85 -0.52 29.35
C VAL A 590 13.14 -1.94 29.83
N ILE A 591 13.16 -2.89 28.90
CA ILE A 591 13.61 -4.28 29.15
C ILE A 591 15.12 -4.39 28.93
N PRO A 592 15.81 -5.37 29.55
CA PRO A 592 17.24 -5.58 29.36
C PRO A 592 17.62 -5.79 27.88
N THR A 593 18.64 -5.08 27.38
CA THR A 593 19.05 -5.15 25.97
C THR A 593 19.70 -6.48 25.57
N GLU A 594 19.35 -6.95 24.38
CA GLU A 594 19.78 -8.20 23.77
C GLU A 594 21.11 -8.13 23.01
N HIS A 595 21.70 -6.93 22.91
CA HIS A 595 22.97 -6.69 22.23
C HIS A 595 24.03 -6.07 23.16
N GLY A 596 25.29 -6.21 22.72
CA GLY A 596 26.44 -5.56 23.35
C GLY A 596 26.91 -4.35 22.53
N GLY A 597 28.05 -3.80 22.92
CA GLY A 597 28.64 -2.68 22.21
C GLY A 597 29.98 -2.25 22.77
N PHE A 598 30.44 -1.08 22.34
CA PHE A 598 31.69 -0.49 22.79
C PHE A 598 31.48 0.93 23.26
N ILE A 599 32.10 1.27 24.39
CA ILE A 599 32.31 2.66 24.78
C ILE A 599 33.70 3.08 24.33
N LEU A 600 33.76 4.19 23.61
CA LEU A 600 35.01 4.74 23.11
C LEU A 600 35.77 5.42 24.25
N LYS A 601 37.10 5.24 24.27
CA LYS A 601 37.99 5.88 25.25
C LYS A 601 38.00 7.39 25.11
N ASN A 602 37.87 7.88 23.87
CA ASN A 602 37.68 9.30 23.56
C ASN A 602 36.62 9.43 22.47
N PRO A 603 35.33 9.64 22.84
CA PRO A 603 34.23 9.72 21.87
C PRO A 603 34.22 11.01 21.05
N ALA A 604 35.04 12.01 21.41
CA ALA A 604 35.19 13.23 20.62
C ALA A 604 36.04 13.05 19.35
N LEU A 605 36.75 11.93 19.24
CA LEU A 605 37.49 11.57 18.03
C LEU A 605 36.65 10.66 17.15
N GLU A 606 36.83 10.81 15.85
CA GLU A 606 36.28 9.92 14.83
C GLU A 606 37.23 8.72 14.64
N TYR A 607 36.67 7.52 14.56
CA TYR A 607 37.38 6.28 14.28
C TYR A 607 36.75 5.57 13.09
N GLN A 608 37.57 4.90 12.29
CA GLN A 608 37.08 4.02 11.23
C GLN A 608 36.40 2.80 11.84
N LEU A 609 35.23 2.46 11.32
CA LEU A 609 34.54 1.21 11.59
C LEU A 609 34.89 0.20 10.49
N ARG A 610 35.31 -0.99 10.88
CA ARG A 610 35.72 -2.08 9.99
C ARG A 610 34.79 -3.27 10.09
N ALA A 611 34.63 -4.01 9.00
CA ALA A 611 33.93 -5.29 9.00
C ALA A 611 34.70 -6.33 9.86
N PRO A 612 34.08 -6.96 10.88
CA PRO A 612 34.74 -7.94 11.75
C PRO A 612 35.02 -9.30 11.10
N ALA A 613 34.30 -9.61 10.04
CA ALA A 613 34.40 -10.82 9.22
C ALA A 613 33.85 -10.53 7.82
N ASP A 614 34.07 -11.44 6.87
CA ASP A 614 33.45 -11.39 5.55
C ASP A 614 31.92 -11.37 5.66
N GLY A 615 31.25 -10.63 4.78
CA GLY A 615 29.80 -10.56 4.79
C GLY A 615 29.24 -9.68 3.68
N ILE A 616 27.93 -9.48 3.75
CA ILE A 616 27.17 -8.66 2.82
C ILE A 616 26.34 -7.69 3.65
N ILE A 617 26.61 -6.39 3.52
CA ILE A 617 25.70 -5.36 4.04
C ILE A 617 24.46 -5.40 3.15
N PHE A 618 23.30 -5.62 3.77
CA PHE A 618 22.04 -5.81 3.05
C PHE A 618 20.99 -4.75 3.39
N GLU A 619 21.17 -4.01 4.48
CA GLU A 619 20.28 -2.93 4.87
C GLU A 619 21.05 -1.79 5.54
N ILE A 620 20.67 -0.55 5.21
CA ILE A 620 21.19 0.67 5.81
C ILE A 620 19.99 1.53 6.22
N MET A 621 20.01 2.03 7.44
CA MET A 621 19.03 3.00 7.94
C MET A 621 19.73 4.27 8.38
N TYR A 622 19.13 5.42 8.08
CA TYR A 622 19.58 6.72 8.53
C TYR A 622 18.59 7.27 9.56
N LYS A 623 19.09 7.81 10.68
CA LYS A 623 18.26 8.40 11.73
C LYS A 623 18.50 9.91 11.77
N PRO A 624 17.67 10.71 11.08
CA PRO A 624 17.90 12.16 10.94
C PRO A 624 17.84 12.93 12.27
N GLU A 625 17.19 12.38 13.30
CA GLU A 625 17.16 12.99 14.65
C GLU A 625 18.53 12.99 15.32
N PHE A 626 19.33 11.94 15.07
CA PHE A 626 20.64 11.74 15.69
C PHE A 626 21.81 11.97 14.72
N ASP A 627 21.51 12.15 13.43
CA ASP A 627 22.49 12.27 12.34
C ASP A 627 23.45 11.08 12.30
N ASP A 628 22.89 9.86 12.47
CA ASP A 628 23.65 8.61 12.48
C ASP A 628 23.00 7.52 11.58
N TYR A 629 23.77 6.45 11.35
CA TYR A 629 23.36 5.31 10.54
C TYR A 629 23.36 4.00 11.35
N GLN A 630 22.48 3.09 10.96
CA GLN A 630 22.52 1.67 11.32
C GLN A 630 22.83 0.84 10.07
N LEU A 631 23.75 -0.12 10.19
CA LEU A 631 24.09 -1.09 9.14
C LEU A 631 23.73 -2.50 9.60
N ARG A 632 23.10 -3.28 8.71
CA ARG A 632 22.89 -4.72 8.90
C ARG A 632 23.70 -5.51 7.90
N MET A 633 24.46 -6.47 8.42
CA MET A 633 25.38 -7.29 7.65
C MET A 633 25.15 -8.77 7.92
N ALA A 634 24.86 -9.52 6.86
CA ALA A 634 24.76 -10.97 6.92
C ALA A 634 26.16 -11.57 6.69
N HIS A 635 26.57 -12.44 7.61
CA HIS A 635 27.76 -13.27 7.45
C HIS A 635 27.40 -14.65 6.90
N SER A 636 26.21 -15.12 7.25
CA SER A 636 25.53 -16.30 6.72
C SER A 636 24.01 -16.06 6.76
N ASN A 637 23.21 -16.96 6.19
CA ASN A 637 21.74 -16.90 6.25
C ASN A 637 21.15 -17.15 7.64
N THR A 638 22.00 -17.53 8.60
CA THR A 638 21.62 -17.79 9.99
C THR A 638 22.43 -16.97 11.01
N PHE A 639 23.30 -16.06 10.53
CA PHE A 639 24.22 -15.30 11.39
C PHE A 639 24.43 -13.86 10.89
N VAL A 640 23.99 -12.87 11.68
CA VAL A 640 23.94 -11.45 11.31
C VAL A 640 24.61 -10.56 12.35
N SER A 641 25.31 -9.53 11.90
CA SER A 641 25.75 -8.38 12.70
C SER A 641 24.91 -7.15 12.41
N ILE A 642 24.54 -6.40 13.44
CA ILE A 642 23.98 -5.04 13.33
C ILE A 642 24.91 -4.07 14.04
N PHE A 643 25.29 -3.01 13.33
CA PHE A 643 26.02 -1.88 13.89
C PHE A 643 25.10 -0.65 13.92
N ASP A 644 25.00 0.00 15.07
CA ASP A 644 24.23 1.23 15.23
C ASP A 644 25.14 2.38 15.69
N HIS A 645 24.66 3.61 15.58
CA HIS A 645 25.39 4.84 15.92
C HIS A 645 26.63 5.11 15.08
N LEU A 646 26.58 4.83 13.77
CA LEU A 646 27.61 5.24 12.84
C LEU A 646 27.47 6.73 12.51
N THR A 647 28.51 7.50 12.73
CA THR A 647 28.55 8.95 12.43
C THR A 647 28.90 9.25 10.98
N GLY A 648 29.14 8.21 10.17
CA GLY A 648 29.35 8.33 8.74
C GLY A 648 29.55 6.97 8.07
N LEU A 649 29.39 6.94 6.76
CA LEU A 649 29.60 5.76 5.92
C LEU A 649 30.97 5.87 5.21
N SER A 650 31.52 4.74 4.78
CA SER A 650 32.70 4.76 3.88
C SER A 650 32.27 5.12 2.46
N GLU A 651 33.22 5.53 1.60
CA GLU A 651 32.91 5.91 0.22
C GLU A 651 32.21 4.75 -0.53
N GLU A 652 32.67 3.52 -0.32
CA GLU A 652 32.07 2.32 -0.92
C GLU A 652 30.65 2.07 -0.41
N VAL A 653 30.39 2.32 0.88
CA VAL A 653 29.07 2.14 1.47
C VAL A 653 28.11 3.26 1.08
N GLU A 654 28.59 4.50 0.97
CA GLU A 654 27.81 5.62 0.41
C GLU A 654 27.44 5.37 -1.05
N GLN A 655 28.37 4.86 -1.86
CA GLN A 655 28.07 4.49 -3.23
C GLN A 655 27.04 3.35 -3.29
N GLY A 656 27.22 2.30 -2.49
CA GLY A 656 26.25 1.20 -2.42
C GLY A 656 24.88 1.65 -1.90
N LEU A 657 24.81 2.66 -1.03
CA LEU A 657 23.57 3.30 -0.59
C LEU A 657 22.88 4.06 -1.74
N GLN A 658 23.63 4.80 -2.55
CA GLN A 658 23.10 5.54 -3.71
C GLN A 658 22.54 4.59 -4.79
N GLU A 659 23.16 3.42 -4.94
CA GLU A 659 22.73 2.35 -5.85
C GLU A 659 21.65 1.44 -5.23
N GLY A 660 21.40 1.58 -3.92
CA GLY A 660 20.47 0.76 -3.15
C GLY A 660 18.98 1.07 -3.42
N GLU A 661 18.16 0.06 -3.21
CA GLU A 661 16.70 0.19 -3.26
C GLU A 661 16.23 0.92 -2.00
N LYS A 662 15.55 2.06 -2.17
CA LYS A 662 14.95 2.78 -1.04
C LYS A 662 13.69 2.05 -0.56
N THR A 663 13.72 1.50 0.65
CA THR A 663 12.61 0.73 1.25
C THR A 663 11.76 1.55 2.23
N GLY A 664 12.23 2.73 2.63
CA GLY A 664 11.52 3.67 3.50
C GLY A 664 12.07 5.09 3.37
N GLU A 665 11.50 6.06 4.10
CA GLU A 665 11.95 7.46 4.04
C GLU A 665 13.46 7.61 4.31
N ASN A 666 13.97 6.82 5.26
CA ASN A 666 15.37 6.77 5.66
C ASN A 666 15.92 5.34 5.74
N SER A 667 15.46 4.43 4.88
CA SER A 667 15.89 3.02 4.87
C SER A 667 16.18 2.56 3.45
N TRP A 668 17.25 1.80 3.28
CA TRP A 668 17.72 1.29 2.01
C TRP A 668 18.08 -0.18 2.12
N ARG A 669 17.61 -0.98 1.16
CA ARG A 669 18.11 -2.32 0.89
C ARG A 669 19.27 -2.21 -0.08
N VAL A 670 20.40 -2.79 0.30
CA VAL A 670 21.66 -2.72 -0.46
C VAL A 670 22.22 -4.13 -0.66
N LYS A 671 23.26 -4.27 -1.48
CA LYS A 671 24.00 -5.52 -1.61
C LYS A 671 25.49 -5.22 -1.74
N ILE A 672 26.14 -4.99 -0.61
CA ILE A 672 27.54 -4.52 -0.55
C ILE A 672 28.39 -5.62 0.06
N TYR A 673 29.24 -6.23 -0.77
CA TYR A 673 30.17 -7.26 -0.34
C TYR A 673 31.36 -6.63 0.39
N VAL A 674 31.68 -7.15 1.56
CA VAL A 674 32.81 -6.68 2.37
C VAL A 674 33.68 -7.85 2.84
N LYS A 675 34.97 -7.59 2.94
CA LYS A 675 35.96 -8.50 3.53
C LYS A 675 36.29 -8.07 4.95
N ALA A 676 36.71 -9.03 5.77
CA ALA A 676 37.22 -8.73 7.11
C ALA A 676 38.30 -7.64 7.04
N GLY A 677 38.11 -6.53 7.75
CA GLY A 677 39.02 -5.38 7.78
C GLY A 677 38.66 -4.21 6.86
N ASP A 678 37.74 -4.40 5.91
CA ASP A 678 37.25 -3.33 5.04
C ASP A 678 36.59 -2.23 5.88
N VAL A 679 36.81 -0.97 5.51
CA VAL A 679 36.19 0.17 6.18
C VAL A 679 34.76 0.28 5.69
N ILE A 680 33.80 0.21 6.62
CA ILE A 680 32.36 0.25 6.33
C ILE A 680 31.69 1.54 6.80
N GLY A 681 32.41 2.34 7.60
CA GLY A 681 31.90 3.60 8.11
C GLY A 681 32.79 4.21 9.17
N LYS A 682 32.18 5.04 10.01
CA LYS A 682 32.83 5.83 11.06
C LYS A 682 31.99 5.82 12.32
N VAL A 683 32.65 5.92 13.48
CA VAL A 683 32.03 6.06 14.80
C VAL A 683 32.76 7.11 15.63
N GLY A 684 32.09 7.68 16.62
CA GLY A 684 32.62 8.81 17.41
C GLY A 684 32.62 10.13 16.64
N GLY A 685 33.14 11.19 17.26
CA GLY A 685 33.08 12.56 16.73
C GLY A 685 31.87 13.38 17.22
N HIS A 686 30.87 12.72 17.83
CA HIS A 686 29.65 13.34 18.37
C HIS A 686 29.43 12.99 19.85
N PRO A 687 30.33 13.39 20.76
CA PRO A 687 30.35 12.93 22.15
C PRO A 687 29.14 13.39 22.98
N ASP A 688 28.42 14.42 22.51
CA ASP A 688 27.21 14.94 23.16
C ASP A 688 25.97 14.08 22.86
N LEU A 689 26.03 13.22 21.83
CA LEU A 689 24.92 12.36 21.40
C LEU A 689 25.20 10.90 21.70
N VAL A 690 26.37 10.39 21.28
CA VAL A 690 26.75 8.99 21.47
C VAL A 690 28.22 8.89 21.88
N VAL A 691 28.47 8.15 22.97
CA VAL A 691 29.83 7.95 23.53
C VAL A 691 30.49 6.62 23.08
N GLY A 692 29.81 5.88 22.21
CA GLY A 692 30.10 4.51 21.83
C GLY A 692 29.40 4.13 20.54
N PHE A 693 29.30 2.82 20.28
CA PHE A 693 28.48 2.27 19.21
C PHE A 693 28.05 0.85 19.56
N ASP A 694 26.95 0.43 18.97
CA ASP A 694 26.32 -0.86 19.25
C ASP A 694 26.83 -1.93 18.30
N TRP A 695 26.99 -3.15 18.80
CA TRP A 695 27.26 -4.33 17.98
C TRP A 695 26.37 -5.49 18.43
N GLY A 696 25.22 -5.60 17.78
CA GLY A 696 24.31 -6.73 17.92
C GLY A 696 24.76 -7.90 17.06
N VAL A 697 24.71 -9.10 17.63
CA VAL A 697 24.96 -10.36 16.92
C VAL A 697 23.77 -11.29 17.13
N TYR A 698 23.29 -11.88 16.04
CA TYR A 698 22.10 -12.71 16.02
C TYR A 698 22.42 -14.03 15.35
N ASP A 699 22.15 -15.12 16.05
CA ASP A 699 22.46 -16.49 15.63
C ASP A 699 21.20 -17.34 15.77
N LYS A 700 20.71 -17.93 14.67
CA LYS A 700 19.50 -18.76 14.72
C LYS A 700 19.67 -20.03 15.56
N ASP A 701 20.90 -20.45 15.85
CA ASP A 701 21.17 -21.56 16.75
C ASP A 701 21.01 -21.17 18.24
N VAL A 702 20.86 -19.88 18.53
CA VAL A 702 20.55 -19.35 19.86
C VAL A 702 19.04 -19.24 20.05
N ASN A 703 18.56 -19.70 21.20
CA ASN A 703 17.17 -19.59 21.59
C ASN A 703 17.05 -19.11 23.04
N ASN A 704 16.76 -17.82 23.21
CA ASN A 704 16.51 -17.22 24.51
C ASN A 704 15.10 -17.58 24.99
N SER A 705 15.02 -18.30 26.11
CA SER A 705 13.80 -18.94 26.60
C SER A 705 12.87 -18.00 27.37
N PHE A 706 12.27 -17.03 26.68
CA PHE A 706 11.18 -16.22 27.22
C PHE A 706 9.94 -17.10 27.52
N ILE A 707 9.14 -16.72 28.53
CA ILE A 707 7.93 -17.49 28.88
C ILE A 707 6.90 -17.45 27.76
N ASN A 708 6.82 -16.32 27.06
CA ASN A 708 5.96 -16.14 25.89
C ASN A 708 6.80 -15.68 24.69
N PRO A 709 7.49 -16.61 24.01
CA PRO A 709 8.43 -16.29 22.95
C PRO A 709 7.75 -15.64 21.74
N GLU A 710 6.47 -15.94 21.48
CA GLU A 710 5.71 -15.39 20.35
C GLU A 710 5.54 -13.86 20.40
N ARG A 711 5.69 -13.25 21.58
CA ARG A 711 5.63 -11.78 21.74
C ARG A 711 6.90 -11.08 21.27
N TYR A 712 8.01 -11.81 21.18
CA TYR A 712 9.32 -11.24 20.89
C TYR A 712 9.70 -11.51 19.44
N ASN A 713 10.25 -10.51 18.76
CA ASN A 713 10.84 -10.72 17.43
C ASN A 713 12.14 -11.53 17.53
N LEU A 714 12.63 -11.99 16.37
CA LEU A 714 13.86 -12.78 16.29
C LEU A 714 15.11 -12.07 16.86
N LYS A 715 15.11 -10.74 16.98
CA LYS A 715 16.20 -9.98 17.63
C LYS A 715 16.42 -10.47 19.07
N TYR A 716 15.34 -10.61 19.84
CA TYR A 716 15.41 -11.08 21.23
C TYR A 716 15.55 -12.60 21.32
N ILE A 717 14.87 -13.36 20.46
CA ILE A 717 14.93 -14.83 20.48
C ILE A 717 16.36 -15.32 20.16
N CYS A 718 16.99 -14.75 19.13
CA CYS A 718 18.29 -15.18 18.60
C CYS A 718 19.47 -14.28 19.04
N GLY A 719 19.23 -13.28 19.88
CA GLY A 719 20.24 -12.32 20.34
C GLY A 719 21.32 -12.95 21.20
N THR A 720 22.58 -12.60 20.93
CA THR A 720 23.75 -13.09 21.68
C THR A 720 24.88 -12.05 21.68
N HIS A 721 25.85 -12.23 22.58
CA HIS A 721 27.02 -11.36 22.60
C HIS A 721 27.99 -11.76 21.47
N PHE A 722 28.74 -10.81 20.92
CA PHE A 722 29.77 -11.08 19.91
C PHE A 722 31.03 -11.83 20.42
N ILE A 723 31.36 -11.77 21.73
CA ILE A 723 32.61 -12.31 22.30
C ILE A 723 32.80 -13.82 22.09
N PRO A 724 31.77 -14.68 22.26
CA PRO A 724 31.86 -16.11 21.94
C PRO A 724 32.34 -16.43 20.52
N TYR A 725 32.10 -15.52 19.57
CA TYR A 725 32.43 -15.69 18.15
C TYR A 725 33.76 -15.03 17.74
N CYS A 726 34.44 -14.35 18.67
CA CYS A 726 35.76 -13.80 18.40
C CYS A 726 36.84 -14.88 18.41
N GLU A 727 37.87 -14.72 17.57
CA GLU A 727 39.09 -15.50 17.71
C GLU A 727 39.71 -15.33 19.11
N GLU A 728 40.47 -16.33 19.56
CA GLU A 728 40.93 -16.43 20.95
C GLU A 728 41.69 -15.17 21.42
N SER A 729 42.55 -14.62 20.56
CA SER A 729 43.33 -13.41 20.86
C SER A 729 42.44 -12.18 21.08
N LEU A 730 41.39 -12.03 20.27
CA LEU A 730 40.46 -10.92 20.32
C LEU A 730 39.50 -11.07 21.50
N LYS A 731 39.03 -12.29 21.75
CA LYS A 731 38.20 -12.66 22.90
C LYS A 731 38.87 -12.30 24.22
N GLU A 732 40.15 -12.66 24.42
CA GLU A 732 40.90 -12.31 25.62
C GLU A 732 40.98 -10.79 25.84
N GLN A 733 41.23 -10.04 24.77
CA GLN A 733 41.34 -8.58 24.82
C GLN A 733 40.00 -7.90 25.13
N TYR A 734 38.90 -8.40 24.58
CA TYR A 734 37.55 -7.90 24.90
C TYR A 734 37.13 -8.25 26.33
N LEU A 735 37.39 -9.47 26.80
CA LEU A 735 37.11 -9.87 28.18
C LEU A 735 37.90 -9.05 29.21
N ALA A 736 39.13 -8.64 28.87
CA ALA A 736 39.93 -7.73 29.70
C ALA A 736 39.35 -6.30 29.78
N LYS A 737 38.57 -5.89 28.78
CA LYS A 737 37.87 -4.60 28.71
C LYS A 737 36.42 -4.66 29.17
N LEU A 738 35.95 -5.82 29.61
CA LEU A 738 34.59 -6.04 30.08
C LEU A 738 34.52 -5.79 31.61
N PRO A 739 33.83 -4.73 32.07
CA PRO A 739 33.85 -4.30 33.48
C PRO A 739 33.06 -5.21 34.42
N ARG A 740 32.02 -5.92 33.94
CA ARG A 740 31.31 -6.94 34.72
C ARG A 740 32.29 -8.03 35.12
N THR A 741 32.24 -8.47 36.37
CA THR A 741 33.09 -9.55 36.92
C THR A 741 32.30 -10.81 37.30
N ALA A 742 30.99 -10.69 37.48
CA ALA A 742 30.10 -11.82 37.76
C ALA A 742 29.86 -12.67 36.50
N GLU A 743 29.67 -13.99 36.69
CA GLU A 743 29.30 -14.89 35.60
C GLU A 743 27.79 -14.84 35.29
N PRO A 744 27.38 -15.02 34.02
CA PRO A 744 28.25 -15.01 32.83
C PRO A 744 28.88 -13.62 32.64
N ARG A 745 30.19 -13.57 32.34
CA ARG A 745 30.92 -12.30 32.13
C ARG A 745 30.30 -11.42 31.05
N ILE A 746 29.70 -12.04 30.03
CA ILE A 746 29.04 -11.36 28.91
C ILE A 746 27.62 -10.86 29.25
N GLY A 747 27.13 -11.10 30.47
CA GLY A 747 25.78 -10.71 30.88
C GLY A 747 24.69 -11.63 30.35
N THR A 748 23.45 -11.28 30.66
CA THR A 748 22.22 -11.92 30.16
C THR A 748 21.09 -10.89 30.19
N PHE A 749 20.06 -11.11 29.39
CA PHE A 749 18.92 -10.20 29.25
C PHE A 749 17.57 -10.90 29.45
N CYS A 750 17.50 -12.22 29.25
CA CYS A 750 16.32 -13.02 29.53
C CYS A 750 16.33 -13.51 30.98
N TYR A 751 15.58 -12.83 31.85
CA TYR A 751 15.47 -13.15 33.28
C TYR A 751 14.15 -13.85 33.67
N ASP A 752 13.28 -14.09 32.69
CA ASP A 752 11.96 -14.70 32.90
C ASP A 752 12.06 -16.01 33.69
N GLN A 753 11.25 -16.12 34.75
CA GLN A 753 11.11 -17.35 35.53
C GLN A 753 9.62 -17.66 35.77
N PRO A 754 9.12 -18.84 35.34
CA PRO A 754 7.71 -19.20 35.52
C PRO A 754 7.25 -19.09 36.97
N GLY A 755 6.08 -18.46 37.17
CA GLY A 755 5.49 -18.25 38.50
C GLY A 755 6.19 -17.22 39.40
N LYS A 756 7.25 -16.54 38.93
CA LYS A 756 7.99 -15.52 39.69
C LYS A 756 7.82 -14.11 39.14
N LEU A 757 8.07 -13.07 39.94
CA LEU A 757 7.96 -11.66 39.50
C LEU A 757 9.09 -11.25 38.54
N VAL A 758 10.27 -11.84 38.68
CA VAL A 758 11.43 -11.54 37.82
C VAL A 758 11.12 -11.82 36.33
N GLY A 759 11.54 -10.92 35.46
CA GLY A 759 11.29 -10.96 34.03
C GLY A 759 10.59 -9.71 33.49
N ASN A 760 10.13 -9.83 32.25
CA ASN A 760 9.47 -8.76 31.51
C ASN A 760 7.94 -8.90 31.61
N TRP A 761 7.27 -7.77 31.67
CA TRP A 761 5.82 -7.66 31.80
C TRP A 761 5.29 -6.58 30.85
N ILE A 762 4.13 -6.83 30.27
CA ILE A 762 3.48 -5.93 29.32
C ILE A 762 2.10 -5.59 29.84
N LEU A 763 1.71 -4.32 29.75
CA LEU A 763 0.39 -3.85 30.15
C LEU A 763 -0.68 -4.71 29.46
N GLU A 764 -1.66 -5.19 30.22
CA GLU A 764 -2.62 -6.21 29.77
C GLU A 764 -3.38 -5.83 28.49
N GLU A 765 -3.64 -4.54 28.29
CA GLU A 765 -4.27 -4.01 27.08
C GLU A 765 -3.42 -4.15 25.81
N PHE A 766 -2.12 -4.42 25.97
CA PHE A 766 -1.11 -4.54 24.92
C PHE A 766 -0.43 -5.92 24.93
N ALA A 767 -1.06 -6.94 25.54
CA ALA A 767 -0.47 -8.25 25.76
C ALA A 767 -0.02 -8.98 24.47
N GLU A 768 -0.58 -8.63 23.31
CA GLU A 768 -0.23 -9.21 22.01
C GLU A 768 0.82 -8.39 21.24
N GLU A 769 1.23 -7.23 21.74
CA GLU A 769 2.18 -6.35 21.04
C GLU A 769 3.63 -6.67 21.39
N ASN A 770 4.52 -6.47 20.41
CA ASN A 770 5.97 -6.64 20.60
C ASN A 770 6.52 -5.57 21.58
N PRO A 771 7.23 -5.98 22.65
CA PRO A 771 7.71 -5.07 23.68
C PRO A 771 8.77 -4.07 23.19
N ASP A 772 9.43 -4.32 22.05
CA ASP A 772 10.39 -3.40 21.43
C ASP A 772 9.67 -2.19 20.79
N VAL A 773 8.51 -2.45 20.18
CA VAL A 773 7.68 -1.41 19.53
C VAL A 773 6.83 -0.68 20.57
N SER A 774 6.28 -1.44 21.51
CA SER A 774 5.36 -0.94 22.54
C SER A 774 6.04 -0.79 23.89
N TRP A 775 7.32 -0.43 23.88
CA TRP A 775 8.18 -0.32 25.07
C TRP A 775 7.60 0.58 26.16
N LYS A 776 6.79 1.58 25.82
CA LYS A 776 6.09 2.41 26.83
C LYS A 776 5.12 1.60 27.68
N ALA A 777 4.54 0.53 27.15
CA ALA A 777 3.63 -0.37 27.85
C ALA A 777 4.36 -1.47 28.65
N THR A 778 5.70 -1.46 28.68
CA THR A 778 6.49 -2.50 29.33
C THR A 778 6.92 -2.14 30.74
N LEU A 779 7.17 -3.17 31.54
CA LEU A 779 7.68 -3.13 32.90
C LEU A 779 8.65 -4.31 33.06
N ALA A 780 9.87 -4.05 33.53
CA ALA A 780 10.88 -5.09 33.72
C ALA A 780 11.31 -5.17 35.18
N PHE A 781 11.42 -6.39 35.72
CA PHE A 781 12.09 -6.67 36.99
C PHE A 781 13.31 -7.55 36.69
N ALA A 782 14.49 -6.94 36.70
CA ALA A 782 15.72 -7.59 36.28
C ALA A 782 16.89 -7.16 37.16
N TYR A 783 18.12 -7.49 36.76
CA TYR A 783 19.33 -7.17 37.51
C TYR A 783 20.24 -6.24 36.71
N ASP A 784 21.06 -5.50 37.44
CA ASP A 784 22.06 -4.61 36.84
C ASP A 784 23.08 -5.42 36.02
N TYR A 785 23.28 -4.97 34.78
CA TYR A 785 24.14 -5.59 33.77
C TYR A 785 25.63 -5.63 34.17
N LEU A 786 26.09 -4.79 35.09
CA LEU A 786 27.45 -4.79 35.64
C LEU A 786 27.54 -5.50 36.99
N ASP A 787 26.60 -5.22 37.88
CA ASP A 787 26.53 -5.73 39.24
C ASP A 787 25.20 -6.47 39.47
N PRO A 788 25.10 -7.76 39.12
CA PRO A 788 23.83 -8.50 39.17
C PRO A 788 23.30 -8.71 40.59
N SER A 789 24.03 -8.26 41.63
CA SER A 789 23.50 -8.23 42.99
C SER A 789 22.43 -7.16 43.17
N LYS A 790 22.37 -6.14 42.29
CA LYS A 790 21.37 -5.06 42.34
C LYS A 790 20.18 -5.39 41.47
N VAL A 791 19.00 -5.30 42.05
CA VAL A 791 17.73 -5.40 41.33
C VAL A 791 17.37 -4.03 40.75
N LEU A 792 17.06 -4.03 39.46
CA LEU A 792 16.60 -2.89 38.72
C LEU A 792 15.16 -3.10 38.25
N ILE A 793 14.41 -2.00 38.21
CA ILE A 793 13.06 -1.96 37.64
C ILE A 793 13.04 -0.94 36.51
N GLY A 794 12.81 -1.42 35.29
CA GLY A 794 12.56 -0.56 34.13
C GLY A 794 11.06 -0.29 34.03
N ILE A 795 10.65 0.98 34.04
CA ILE A 795 9.24 1.37 33.97
C ILE A 795 9.00 2.19 32.71
N GLY A 796 8.06 1.75 31.87
CA GLY A 796 7.56 2.51 30.72
C GLY A 796 6.66 3.69 31.10
N GLY A 797 5.92 4.23 30.13
CA GLY A 797 5.21 5.51 30.22
C GLY A 797 3.80 5.49 30.83
N TYR A 798 3.27 4.34 31.27
CA TYR A 798 1.90 4.27 31.81
C TYR A 798 1.83 4.37 33.34
N LEU A 799 2.84 3.89 34.05
CA LEU A 799 2.91 3.94 35.51
C LEU A 799 3.50 5.25 36.03
N VAL A 800 4.35 5.89 35.24
CA VAL A 800 5.04 7.15 35.57
C VAL A 800 4.98 8.10 34.38
N GLU A 801 5.09 9.41 34.63
CA GLU A 801 5.01 10.43 33.57
C GLU A 801 6.11 10.28 32.52
N GLU A 802 7.35 10.01 32.96
CA GLU A 802 8.51 9.82 32.10
C GLU A 802 9.10 8.43 32.35
N PRO A 803 9.35 7.63 31.30
CA PRO A 803 10.00 6.32 31.43
C PRO A 803 11.32 6.41 32.19
N ALA A 804 11.53 5.50 33.13
CA ALA A 804 12.66 5.57 34.04
C ALA A 804 13.13 4.21 34.53
N THR A 805 14.44 4.09 34.71
CA THR A 805 15.08 2.93 35.33
C THR A 805 15.32 3.24 36.80
N TYR A 806 14.98 2.30 37.66
CA TYR A 806 15.08 2.44 39.11
C TYR A 806 15.91 1.32 39.72
N VAL A 807 16.65 1.65 40.78
CA VAL A 807 17.22 0.65 41.68
C VAL A 807 16.33 0.51 42.92
N ILE A 808 16.22 -0.72 43.43
CA ILE A 808 15.42 -1.00 44.63
C ILE A 808 16.21 -0.59 45.89
N HIS A 809 15.64 0.34 46.67
CA HIS A 809 16.21 0.72 47.95
C HIS A 809 16.18 -0.46 48.93
N GLY A 810 17.33 -0.78 49.52
CA GLY A 810 17.50 -1.96 50.38
C GLY A 810 17.56 -3.30 49.63
N ASN A 811 17.40 -3.29 48.29
CA ASN A 811 17.57 -4.44 47.41
C ASN A 811 16.76 -5.69 47.82
N THR A 812 15.51 -5.47 48.27
CA THR A 812 14.65 -6.54 48.80
C THR A 812 13.16 -6.16 48.66
N PRO A 813 12.24 -7.14 48.51
CA PRO A 813 12.50 -8.55 48.23
C PRO A 813 13.03 -8.78 46.80
N ASP A 814 13.81 -9.84 46.61
CA ASP A 814 14.25 -10.24 45.26
C ASP A 814 13.02 -10.66 44.43
N PRO A 815 12.81 -10.10 43.21
CA PRO A 815 11.68 -10.47 42.37
C PRO A 815 11.68 -11.96 41.97
N ALA A 816 12.82 -12.66 42.03
CA ALA A 816 12.87 -14.10 41.82
C ALA A 816 12.28 -14.91 43.00
N ASP A 817 12.17 -14.31 44.18
CA ASP A 817 11.56 -14.92 45.36
C ASP A 817 10.06 -14.62 45.46
N VAL A 818 9.56 -13.60 44.75
CA VAL A 818 8.15 -13.19 44.78
C VAL A 818 7.30 -14.09 43.89
N ASP A 819 6.18 -14.57 44.43
CA ASP A 819 5.18 -15.42 43.76
C ASP A 819 3.75 -15.01 44.18
N PRO A 820 2.68 -15.63 43.65
CA PRO A 820 1.30 -15.27 44.03
C PRO A 820 0.98 -15.38 45.53
N SER A 821 1.71 -16.22 46.28
CA SER A 821 1.52 -16.38 47.73
C SER A 821 2.13 -15.24 48.56
N SER A 822 3.02 -14.46 47.95
CA SER A 822 3.74 -13.36 48.60
C SER A 822 2.86 -12.16 48.94
N GLY A 823 1.67 -12.05 48.31
CA GLY A 823 0.73 -10.95 48.54
C GLY A 823 1.22 -9.62 47.96
N LYS A 824 0.99 -8.52 48.69
CA LYS A 824 1.39 -7.17 48.26
C LYS A 824 2.86 -6.92 48.60
N ILE A 825 3.63 -6.55 47.59
CA ILE A 825 5.03 -6.16 47.68
C ILE A 825 5.16 -4.65 47.49
N VAL A 826 5.95 -4.02 48.34
CA VAL A 826 6.24 -2.59 48.28
C VAL A 826 7.71 -2.41 47.96
N TYR A 827 8.00 -1.80 46.82
CA TYR A 827 9.34 -1.38 46.45
C TYR A 827 9.51 0.12 46.61
N TYR A 828 10.51 0.52 47.38
CA TYR A 828 10.96 1.91 47.45
C TYR A 828 12.04 2.10 46.40
N LEU A 829 11.80 2.96 45.42
CA LEU A 829 12.64 3.08 44.23
C LEU A 829 13.45 4.37 44.25
N GLU A 830 14.74 4.24 43.92
CA GLU A 830 15.67 5.34 43.72
C GLU A 830 16.07 5.43 42.26
N PRO A 831 16.24 6.64 41.71
CA PRO A 831 16.71 6.83 40.34
C PRO A 831 18.02 6.09 40.08
N TYR A 832 18.11 5.45 38.92
CA TYR A 832 19.33 4.81 38.44
C TYR A 832 20.23 5.81 37.68
N ASP A 833 21.46 5.42 37.36
CA ASP A 833 22.47 6.31 36.77
C ASP A 833 22.10 6.81 35.36
N THR A 834 21.22 6.11 34.65
CA THR A 834 20.66 6.51 33.36
C THR A 834 19.69 7.69 33.45
N ASN A 835 19.15 7.96 34.64
CA ASN A 835 18.14 9.00 34.87
C ASN A 835 18.22 9.56 36.31
N PRO A 836 19.35 10.15 36.72
CA PRO A 836 19.61 10.53 38.11
C PRO A 836 18.63 11.59 38.64
N ASP A 837 18.00 12.36 37.75
CA ASP A 837 17.05 13.42 38.07
C ASP A 837 15.60 12.92 38.25
N ALA A 838 15.32 11.63 38.00
CA ALA A 838 14.00 11.07 38.21
C ALA A 838 13.56 11.21 39.69
N PRO A 839 12.26 11.30 39.99
CA PRO A 839 11.81 11.33 41.37
C PRO A 839 11.94 9.95 42.01
N LYS A 840 12.20 9.91 43.32
CA LYS A 840 11.95 8.69 44.11
C LYS A 840 10.46 8.35 44.08
N ILE A 841 10.14 7.07 43.95
CA ILE A 841 8.76 6.57 43.92
C ILE A 841 8.59 5.34 44.80
N THR A 842 7.34 5.04 45.13
CA THR A 842 6.94 3.75 45.71
C THR A 842 6.20 2.96 44.65
N LEU A 843 6.64 1.73 44.36
CA LEU A 843 5.94 0.82 43.46
C LEU A 843 5.26 -0.27 44.31
N LEU A 844 3.94 -0.32 44.27
CA LEU A 844 3.14 -1.38 44.87
C LEU A 844 2.85 -2.43 43.80
N VAL A 845 3.23 -3.68 44.05
CA VAL A 845 3.10 -4.80 43.12
C VAL A 845 2.41 -5.96 43.83
N GLN A 846 1.54 -6.66 43.14
CA GLN A 846 0.97 -7.92 43.60
C GLN A 846 0.86 -8.88 42.43
N MET A 847 1.47 -10.07 42.55
CA MET A 847 1.17 -11.17 41.64
C MET A 847 -0.24 -11.68 41.93
N VAL A 848 -1.12 -11.61 40.95
CA VAL A 848 -2.51 -12.08 41.06
C VAL A 848 -2.68 -13.51 40.50
N SER A 849 -1.80 -13.90 39.58
CA SER A 849 -1.57 -15.26 39.09
C SER A 849 -0.10 -15.42 38.67
N ASP A 850 0.27 -16.60 38.18
CA ASP A 850 1.64 -16.89 37.72
C ASP A 850 2.09 -16.01 36.54
N ASP A 851 1.14 -15.45 35.79
CA ASP A 851 1.31 -14.74 34.52
C ASP A 851 0.66 -13.34 34.53
N ARG A 852 0.19 -12.86 35.70
CA ARG A 852 -0.46 -11.55 35.81
C ARG A 852 -0.12 -10.85 37.11
N ILE A 853 0.18 -9.55 37.01
CA ILE A 853 0.47 -8.67 38.14
C ILE A 853 -0.44 -7.45 38.14
N LYS A 854 -0.70 -6.93 39.34
CA LYS A 854 -1.34 -5.64 39.58
C LYS A 854 -0.30 -4.67 40.11
N VAL A 855 -0.21 -3.47 39.53
CA VAL A 855 0.87 -2.51 39.79
C VAL A 855 0.33 -1.08 39.91
N GLU A 856 0.84 -0.32 40.87
CA GLU A 856 0.59 1.11 41.01
C GLU A 856 1.84 1.84 41.51
N ALA A 857 2.15 2.99 40.93
CA ALA A 857 3.27 3.83 41.34
C ALA A 857 2.78 5.07 42.08
N PHE A 858 3.48 5.45 43.14
CA PHE A 858 3.18 6.60 43.97
C PHE A 858 4.38 7.54 44.04
N LYS A 859 4.11 8.85 44.01
CA LYS A 859 5.15 9.88 44.12
C LYS A 859 5.76 9.88 45.53
N GLY A 860 7.08 9.77 45.60
CA GLY A 860 7.82 9.70 46.86
C GLY A 860 7.73 8.34 47.54
N TRP A 861 8.38 8.23 48.70
CA TRP A 861 8.31 7.04 49.55
C TRP A 861 7.18 7.17 50.55
N ILE A 862 6.11 6.42 50.31
CA ILE A 862 4.91 6.46 51.13
C ILE A 862 4.81 5.22 52.00
N SER A 863 4.41 5.39 53.26
CA SER A 863 4.22 4.29 54.18
C SER A 863 2.87 3.62 53.94
N SER A 864 2.86 2.29 53.84
CA SER A 864 1.64 1.47 53.72
C SER A 864 0.75 1.85 52.53
N PRO A 865 1.28 1.83 51.30
CA PRO A 865 0.48 2.06 50.09
C PRO A 865 -0.61 0.99 49.94
N GLU A 866 -1.74 1.40 49.38
CA GLU A 866 -2.88 0.54 49.06
C GLU A 866 -3.29 0.79 47.61
N PHE A 867 -3.69 -0.27 46.88
CA PHE A 867 -4.14 -0.11 45.51
C PHE A 867 -5.39 0.75 45.44
N THR A 868 -5.42 1.66 44.48
CA THR A 868 -6.56 2.49 44.14
C THR A 868 -7.19 2.02 42.82
N GLU A 869 -8.12 2.80 42.31
CA GLU A 869 -8.68 2.62 40.96
C GLU A 869 -7.69 2.92 39.84
N ASN A 870 -6.54 3.53 40.15
CA ASN A 870 -5.48 3.85 39.17
C ASN A 870 -4.46 2.73 38.97
N ALA A 871 -4.65 1.58 39.63
CA ALA A 871 -3.76 0.44 39.47
C ALA A 871 -3.95 -0.22 38.09
N TYR A 872 -2.83 -0.56 37.47
CA TYR A 872 -2.80 -1.24 36.17
C TYR A 872 -2.55 -2.74 36.33
N TYR A 873 -2.94 -3.52 35.32
CA TYR A 873 -2.62 -4.94 35.23
C TYR A 873 -1.62 -5.16 34.11
N TYR A 874 -0.59 -5.95 34.39
CA TYR A 874 0.40 -6.39 33.41
C TYR A 874 0.39 -7.91 33.33
N THR A 875 0.70 -8.44 32.15
CA THR A 875 0.78 -9.87 31.85
C THR A 875 2.12 -10.22 31.23
N ARG A 876 2.49 -11.49 31.23
CA ARG A 876 3.65 -12.00 30.50
C ARG A 876 3.27 -13.19 29.63
#